data_AF-A0A855NAX1-F1
#
_entry.id   AF-A0A855NAX1-F1
#
_cell.length_a   1.000
_cell.length_b   1.000
_cell.length_c   1.000
_cell.angle_alpha   90.00
_cell.angle_beta   90.00
_cell.angle_gamma   90.00
#
_symmetry.space_group_name_H-M   'P 1'
#
loop_
_entity.id
_entity.type
_entity.pdbx_description
1 polymer ?
#
loop_
_entity_poly.entity_id
_entity_poly.type
_entity_poly.pdbx_seq_one_letter_code
_entity_poly.pdbx_strand_id
1 'polypeptide(L)'
;MSFTKEKDFQNALTELLTTKKGWLDGVLKYPSQNDLIANWKNVLEHINQNKLNGRKISDNEMDKILNQLRDLKTPNDINKFINGKEISIMGDDGLPLVLFNYDRNSIGQGKSVYQIAIEPKFDKTSNLGLAGRGDMCLLINGMPLIHIELKRSGVPVREACNQIEKYSKRGYFTGIFSLIQIFVAMNPDEALYFANPGKDGKFNDKFFFNWANFDNIPVNRWDKFAGEFLNIPKAHELVGFYTIADRSDGVLKVMRSYQYYASSAIRNIVSKAQWGNIRGGYVWHTTGSGKTMTSFKSAQLISEHKLADKVVFLVDRIELGIQSSLNYKSFCLDDDDIIDTKSCDDLIKKLADDENTLIITSIQKMGKIDDEIVARKKREFDKIAKKRMVIIIDEAHRSTFGENIKRIRDNFKKAILFGFTGTPIHNENAKDNITTSDIFGDEIHRYNISDGIRDGNVLGFDITAIKTYKDSDIKEKIALKKANAKSIDEAMSEPKKQKIYDEYMAKPMSELEKIADSIFDDEKHKRLVVRDIKDRFTSVSRARHYHAIFTTRSIEDAIIYYKLFKEITPELKVAGLFDPSIDNSSLKAFDKEAGILEMLQDYNDTFNKSFTMQNYKSYKADISARLAHKDAYKNIAENQKLDILIVVDMMLTGYDSKWVNTIFIDRLMEYEKIIQSFSRTNRVFDAYKLFGNVFYYYKTNTMKENIDKAFKLYGDSNIKGLFADKIKDNLQNLNKAFDEICSVFSNAGISDFSSLPSDDESIAKFAKAMKMLERYKNSAELQGFRLDDVKNGVYECQNVEVRLNNEIYAKLIARYNDIVKMQSSRSGDKEIFEIDPHLSEGAIIKIDIDYINTHFKKLLKALGDGDIVAIENIKNDIHSSFGILSEGDQEFARMILADLENAKIKDSELSFNELLYSYKNQDRDNHIKKICDGLGIDENAVKRLINERRDENNLNQHNDFENIMDKMDLDKAKAFLKERGEDIKSLRDIKPKSKNIVKNLILNYSTK
;
A
#
# COMPACT_ATOMS: atom_id res chain seq x y z
N MET A 1 11.33 -0.95 31.07
CA MET A 1 12.71 -1.38 31.35
C MET A 1 13.52 -0.97 30.14
N SER A 2 14.59 -0.21 30.32
CA SER A 2 15.50 0.13 29.22
C SER A 2 16.58 -0.94 29.13
N PHE A 3 16.82 -1.48 27.95
CA PHE A 3 17.85 -2.48 27.71
C PHE A 3 19.00 -1.85 26.95
N THR A 4 20.16 -1.71 27.60
CA THR A 4 21.36 -1.11 26.98
C THR A 4 22.06 -2.06 26.00
N LYS A 5 21.84 -3.37 26.14
CA LYS A 5 22.39 -4.43 25.28
C LYS A 5 21.26 -5.31 24.75
N GLU A 6 21.36 -5.69 23.47
CA GLU A 6 20.42 -6.61 22.81
C GLU A 6 20.37 -7.98 23.50
N LYS A 7 21.52 -8.48 23.95
CA LYS A 7 21.62 -9.76 24.65
C LYS A 7 20.78 -9.80 25.94
N ASP A 8 20.75 -8.70 26.69
CA ASP A 8 19.96 -8.61 27.93
C ASP A 8 18.45 -8.64 27.60
N PHE A 9 18.06 -7.98 26.50
CA PHE A 9 16.68 -8.01 26.01
C PHE A 9 16.27 -9.41 25.52
N GLN A 10 17.12 -10.07 24.73
CA GLN A 10 16.90 -11.45 24.26
C GLN A 10 16.73 -12.44 25.43
N ASN A 11 17.57 -12.32 26.46
CA ASN A 11 17.47 -13.15 27.66
C ASN A 11 16.13 -12.91 28.38
N ALA A 12 15.73 -11.66 28.59
CA ALA A 12 14.47 -11.31 29.24
C ALA A 12 13.25 -11.82 28.45
N LEU A 13 13.29 -11.72 27.12
CA LEU A 13 12.24 -12.25 26.24
C LEU A 13 12.16 -13.78 26.33
N THR A 14 13.31 -14.46 26.27
CA THR A 14 13.38 -15.93 26.39
C THR A 14 12.81 -16.39 27.73
N GLU A 15 13.21 -15.75 28.83
CA GLU A 15 12.72 -16.06 30.17
C GLU A 15 11.20 -15.86 30.25
N LEU A 16 10.67 -14.74 29.73
CA LEU A 16 9.24 -14.50 29.71
C LEU A 16 8.49 -15.60 28.93
N LEU A 17 8.98 -15.97 27.76
CA LEU A 17 8.33 -16.95 26.88
C LEU A 17 8.31 -18.35 27.48
N THR A 18 9.44 -18.76 28.08
CA THR A 18 9.61 -20.09 28.68
C THR A 18 8.92 -20.22 30.04
N THR A 19 8.91 -19.18 30.87
CA THR A 19 8.35 -19.27 32.23
C THR A 19 6.86 -18.95 32.30
N LYS A 20 6.35 -18.09 31.41
CA LYS A 20 4.99 -17.53 31.55
C LYS A 20 4.13 -17.65 30.29
N LYS A 21 4.68 -17.98 29.12
CA LYS A 21 3.94 -17.91 27.83
C LYS A 21 3.89 -19.21 27.03
N GLY A 22 4.23 -20.34 27.64
CA GLY A 22 3.93 -21.67 27.11
C GLY A 22 4.97 -22.26 26.16
N TRP A 23 6.17 -21.68 26.04
CA TRP A 23 7.30 -22.25 25.30
C TRP A 23 8.13 -23.16 26.19
N LEU A 24 7.57 -24.34 26.53
CA LEU A 24 8.06 -25.16 27.65
C LEU A 24 9.06 -26.25 27.24
N ASP A 25 9.18 -26.58 25.96
CA ASP A 25 9.83 -27.83 25.51
C ASP A 25 11.32 -27.67 25.18
N GLY A 26 11.93 -26.59 25.65
CA GLY A 26 13.39 -26.41 25.65
C GLY A 26 13.90 -25.24 24.79
N VAL A 27 15.17 -24.93 25.01
CA VAL A 27 15.89 -23.83 24.35
C VAL A 27 17.18 -24.35 23.72
N LEU A 28 17.29 -24.25 22.39
CA LEU A 28 18.50 -24.54 21.62
C LEU A 28 19.36 -23.28 21.56
N LYS A 29 20.62 -23.37 21.98
CA LYS A 29 21.55 -22.23 21.98
C LYS A 29 22.58 -22.37 20.86
N TYR A 30 22.66 -21.35 20.02
CA TYR A 30 23.59 -21.26 18.89
C TYR A 30 23.51 -22.43 17.89
N PRO A 31 22.32 -22.99 17.58
CA PRO A 31 22.24 -24.18 16.75
C PRO A 31 22.70 -23.88 15.31
N SER A 32 23.45 -24.81 14.72
CA SER A 32 23.67 -24.83 13.28
C SER A 32 22.40 -25.27 12.55
N GLN A 33 22.38 -25.11 11.22
CA GLN A 33 21.27 -25.60 10.41
C GLN A 33 21.08 -27.13 10.54
N ASN A 34 22.19 -27.87 10.63
CA ASN A 34 22.15 -29.32 10.86
C ASN A 34 21.62 -29.68 12.25
N ASP A 35 21.93 -28.90 13.28
CA ASP A 35 21.38 -29.11 14.63
C ASP A 35 19.85 -28.90 14.65
N LEU A 36 19.35 -27.90 13.91
CA LEU A 36 17.91 -27.66 13.77
C LEU A 36 17.22 -28.79 13.00
N ILE A 37 17.83 -29.31 11.93
CA ILE A 37 17.32 -30.46 11.18
C ILE A 37 17.30 -31.72 12.06
N ALA A 38 18.36 -31.98 12.82
CA ALA A 38 18.42 -33.08 13.76
C ALA A 38 17.37 -32.95 14.87
N ASN A 39 17.15 -31.73 15.39
CA ASN A 39 16.07 -31.45 16.33
C ASN A 39 14.69 -31.73 15.70
N TRP A 40 14.45 -31.25 14.48
CA TRP A 40 13.19 -31.49 13.78
C TRP A 40 12.93 -32.99 13.58
N LYS A 41 13.94 -33.74 13.15
CA LYS A 41 13.90 -35.20 13.03
C LYS A 41 13.52 -35.87 14.37
N ASN A 42 14.18 -35.51 15.47
CA ASN A 42 13.89 -36.05 16.79
C ASN A 42 12.45 -35.73 17.25
N VAL A 43 11.97 -34.52 16.96
CA VAL A 43 10.59 -34.12 17.29
C VAL A 43 9.59 -34.90 16.44
N LEU A 44 9.84 -35.08 15.13
CA LEU A 44 9.02 -35.91 14.27
C LEU A 44 8.96 -37.35 14.78
N GLU A 45 10.09 -37.94 15.18
CA GLU A 45 10.13 -39.27 15.79
C GLU A 45 9.28 -39.34 17.07
N HIS A 46 9.40 -38.33 17.94
CA HIS A 46 8.67 -38.27 19.19
C HIS A 46 7.15 -38.18 18.98
N ILE A 47 6.68 -37.27 18.14
CA ILE A 47 5.23 -37.08 17.90
C ILE A 47 4.62 -38.21 17.05
N ASN A 48 5.44 -39.00 16.35
CA ASN A 48 5.02 -40.12 15.50
C ASN A 48 5.37 -41.51 16.04
N GLN A 49 5.71 -41.67 17.33
CA GLN A 49 6.10 -42.97 17.89
C GLN A 49 5.13 -44.11 17.54
N ASN A 50 3.82 -43.84 17.59
CA ASN A 50 2.78 -44.82 17.27
C ASN A 50 2.75 -45.21 15.78
N LYS A 51 3.11 -44.31 14.86
CA LYS A 51 3.17 -44.59 13.42
C LYS A 51 4.47 -45.26 13.02
N LEU A 52 5.54 -44.98 13.75
CA LEU A 52 6.87 -45.52 13.50
C LEU A 52 7.08 -46.91 14.11
N ASN A 53 6.18 -47.39 14.98
CA ASN A 53 6.31 -48.68 15.67
C ASN A 53 7.69 -48.87 16.34
N GLY A 54 8.23 -47.79 16.92
CA GLY A 54 9.55 -47.79 17.57
C GLY A 54 10.76 -47.68 16.63
N ARG A 55 10.57 -47.61 15.32
CA ARG A 55 11.66 -47.33 14.36
C ARG A 55 12.05 -45.85 14.39
N LYS A 56 13.31 -45.55 14.09
CA LYS A 56 13.80 -44.19 13.88
C LYS A 56 13.70 -43.81 12.41
N ILE A 57 13.64 -42.51 12.13
CA ILE A 57 13.70 -41.97 10.77
C ILE A 57 15.16 -42.07 10.32
N SER A 58 15.42 -42.57 9.12
CA SER A 58 16.80 -42.60 8.59
C SER A 58 17.23 -41.22 8.06
N ASP A 59 18.53 -41.01 7.84
CA ASP A 59 19.00 -39.75 7.24
C ASP A 59 18.52 -39.60 5.78
N ASN A 60 18.41 -40.71 5.05
CA ASN A 60 17.86 -40.73 3.69
C ASN A 60 16.36 -40.39 3.66
N GLU A 61 15.58 -40.89 4.63
CA GLU A 61 14.18 -40.51 4.81
C GLU A 61 14.04 -39.02 5.14
N MET A 62 14.91 -38.48 6.00
CA MET A 62 14.93 -37.05 6.30
C MET A 62 15.33 -36.21 5.08
N ASP A 63 16.30 -36.65 4.29
CA ASP A 63 16.71 -35.99 3.05
C ASP A 63 15.57 -35.94 2.03
N LYS A 64 14.73 -36.99 1.94
CA LYS A 64 13.52 -36.97 1.11
C LYS A 64 12.54 -35.87 1.55
N ILE A 65 12.34 -35.67 2.86
CA ILE A 65 11.51 -34.56 3.39
C ILE A 65 12.13 -33.21 3.04
N LEU A 66 13.44 -33.05 3.21
CA LEU A 66 14.14 -31.81 2.88
C LEU A 66 14.11 -31.51 1.37
N ASN A 67 14.17 -32.53 0.52
CA ASN A 67 14.05 -32.38 -0.93
C ASN A 67 12.64 -31.93 -1.32
N GLN A 68 11.59 -32.50 -0.73
CA GLN A 68 10.22 -31.98 -0.92
C GLN A 68 10.14 -30.49 -0.58
N LEU A 69 10.73 -30.07 0.56
CA LEU A 69 10.77 -28.66 0.97
C LEU A 69 11.54 -27.78 -0.03
N ARG A 70 12.64 -28.26 -0.61
CA ARG A 70 13.41 -27.55 -1.64
C ARG A 70 12.63 -27.36 -2.93
N ASP A 71 11.74 -28.28 -3.26
CA ASP A 71 10.90 -28.21 -4.45
C ASP A 71 9.73 -27.22 -4.31
N LEU A 72 9.38 -26.82 -3.07
CA LEU A 72 8.37 -25.78 -2.81
C LEU A 72 8.95 -24.40 -3.13
N LYS A 73 8.43 -23.77 -4.19
CA LYS A 73 8.99 -22.51 -4.71
C LYS A 73 8.35 -21.27 -4.12
N THR A 74 7.12 -21.37 -3.60
CA THR A 74 6.37 -20.21 -3.12
C THR A 74 6.07 -20.28 -1.62
N PRO A 75 5.91 -19.13 -0.93
CA PRO A 75 5.41 -19.10 0.45
C PRO A 75 4.10 -19.85 0.63
N ASN A 76 3.24 -19.84 -0.39
CA ASN A 76 1.95 -20.54 -0.37
C ASN A 76 2.14 -22.07 -0.34
N ASP A 77 3.05 -22.60 -1.14
CA ASP A 77 3.36 -24.03 -1.16
C ASP A 77 3.94 -24.49 0.20
N ILE A 78 4.81 -23.66 0.78
CA ILE A 78 5.38 -23.90 2.11
C ILE A 78 4.29 -23.85 3.19
N ASN A 79 3.38 -22.87 3.12
CA ASN A 79 2.25 -22.79 4.05
C ASN A 79 1.34 -24.02 3.94
N LYS A 80 1.09 -24.53 2.72
CA LYS A 80 0.35 -25.78 2.49
C LYS A 80 1.07 -26.98 3.08
N PHE A 81 2.38 -27.10 2.89
CA PHE A 81 3.18 -28.18 3.47
C PHE A 81 3.10 -28.19 5.01
N ILE A 82 3.29 -27.04 5.64
CA ILE A 82 3.18 -26.91 7.10
C ILE A 82 1.79 -27.32 7.56
N ASN A 83 0.76 -26.82 6.88
CA ASN A 83 -0.62 -27.00 7.31
C ASN A 83 -1.31 -28.27 6.80
N GLY A 84 -0.61 -29.10 6.02
CA GLY A 84 -1.12 -30.33 5.41
C GLY A 84 -1.37 -31.48 6.37
N LYS A 85 -1.18 -31.29 7.68
CA LYS A 85 -1.26 -32.28 8.77
C LYS A 85 -0.22 -33.39 8.73
N GLU A 86 0.06 -33.95 7.56
CA GLU A 86 0.93 -35.09 7.39
C GLU A 86 1.95 -34.86 6.28
N ILE A 87 3.14 -35.44 6.44
CA ILE A 87 4.19 -35.53 5.43
C ILE A 87 4.21 -36.97 4.94
N SER A 88 4.11 -37.16 3.63
CA SER A 88 4.19 -38.48 3.00
C SER A 88 5.47 -38.60 2.18
N ILE A 89 6.27 -39.62 2.48
CA ILE A 89 7.48 -39.98 1.74
C ILE A 89 7.49 -41.47 1.42
N MET A 90 8.32 -41.88 0.47
CA MET A 90 8.66 -43.29 0.30
C MET A 90 9.72 -43.70 1.33
N GLY A 91 9.39 -44.64 2.20
CA GLY A 91 10.31 -45.21 3.18
C GLY A 91 11.46 -45.96 2.51
N ASP A 92 12.50 -46.25 3.30
CA ASP A 92 13.67 -46.99 2.80
C ASP A 92 13.36 -48.47 2.50
N ASP A 93 12.29 -49.00 3.07
CA ASP A 93 11.70 -50.32 2.77
C ASP A 93 10.88 -50.34 1.47
N GLY A 94 10.73 -49.20 0.79
CA GLY A 94 9.92 -49.06 -0.41
C GLY A 94 8.42 -48.92 -0.15
N LEU A 95 7.98 -48.77 1.10
CA LEU A 95 6.58 -48.55 1.47
C LEU A 95 6.31 -47.07 1.78
N PRO A 96 5.08 -46.56 1.57
CA PRO A 96 4.73 -45.19 1.97
C PRO A 96 4.84 -45.00 3.49
N LEU A 97 5.59 -43.98 3.91
CA LEU A 97 5.68 -43.51 5.29
C LEU A 97 4.93 -42.19 5.42
N VAL A 98 3.86 -42.18 6.23
CA VAL A 98 3.04 -40.99 6.47
C VAL A 98 3.21 -40.51 7.91
N LEU A 99 3.92 -39.39 8.09
CA LEU A 99 4.24 -38.80 9.38
C LEU A 99 3.29 -37.65 9.69
N PHE A 100 2.75 -37.59 10.90
CA PHE A 100 2.14 -36.36 11.42
C PHE A 100 3.19 -35.24 11.50
N ASN A 101 2.82 -34.06 11.00
CA ASN A 101 3.69 -32.89 10.95
C ASN A 101 3.17 -31.79 11.90
N TYR A 102 1.94 -31.34 11.68
CA TYR A 102 1.39 -30.18 12.37
C TYR A 102 -0.13 -30.17 12.27
N ASP A 103 -0.84 -30.03 13.40
CA ASP A 103 -2.28 -29.85 13.37
C ASP A 103 -2.68 -28.56 14.05
N ARG A 104 -3.22 -27.67 13.24
CA ARG A 104 -3.78 -26.36 13.61
C ARG A 104 -4.77 -26.46 14.79
N ASN A 105 -5.44 -27.60 14.96
CA ASN A 105 -6.46 -27.82 16.01
C ASN A 105 -5.92 -28.47 17.30
N SER A 106 -4.74 -29.09 17.26
CA SER A 106 -4.20 -29.90 18.37
C SER A 106 -3.25 -29.08 19.26
N ILE A 107 -3.74 -27.94 19.76
CA ILE A 107 -2.98 -27.06 20.65
C ILE A 107 -3.12 -27.54 22.09
N GLY A 108 -2.00 -27.76 22.78
CA GLY A 108 -1.99 -28.14 24.20
C GLY A 108 -2.49 -29.56 24.52
N GLN A 109 -2.90 -30.35 23.52
CA GLN A 109 -3.34 -31.74 23.69
C GLN A 109 -2.17 -32.76 23.77
N GLY A 110 -0.96 -32.30 24.09
CA GLY A 110 0.23 -33.16 24.24
C GLY A 110 0.87 -33.69 22.95
N LYS A 111 0.37 -33.29 21.76
CA LYS A 111 0.93 -33.72 20.46
C LYS A 111 1.90 -32.74 19.82
N SER A 112 1.90 -31.48 20.26
CA SER A 112 2.74 -30.42 19.69
C SER A 112 3.87 -30.05 20.64
N VAL A 113 5.03 -29.74 20.09
CA VAL A 113 6.26 -29.39 20.80
C VAL A 113 6.62 -27.93 20.52
N TYR A 114 6.87 -27.13 21.55
CA TYR A 114 7.12 -25.68 21.48
C TYR A 114 8.50 -25.34 22.04
N GLN A 115 9.45 -25.08 21.13
CA GLN A 115 10.85 -24.83 21.45
C GLN A 115 11.29 -23.43 21.01
N ILE A 116 12.43 -22.97 21.54
CA ILE A 116 13.08 -21.72 21.12
C ILE A 116 14.49 -22.02 20.64
N ALA A 117 14.88 -21.46 19.49
CA ALA A 117 16.28 -21.38 19.08
C ALA A 117 16.80 -19.96 19.27
N ILE A 118 17.87 -19.83 20.06
CA ILE A 118 18.58 -18.57 20.30
C ILE A 118 19.83 -18.55 19.44
N GLU A 119 20.04 -17.43 18.75
CA GLU A 119 21.17 -17.17 17.87
C GLU A 119 21.42 -18.28 16.83
N PRO A 120 20.39 -18.73 16.07
CA PRO A 120 20.57 -19.77 15.06
C PRO A 120 21.54 -19.31 13.97
N LYS A 121 22.47 -20.19 13.59
CA LYS A 121 23.49 -19.89 12.58
C LYS A 121 22.96 -20.10 11.16
N PHE A 122 23.29 -19.18 10.28
CA PHE A 122 23.02 -19.27 8.84
C PHE A 122 24.28 -19.72 8.10
N ASP A 123 24.12 -20.71 7.24
CA ASP A 123 25.20 -21.21 6.40
C ASP A 123 25.60 -20.20 5.33
N LYS A 124 26.83 -20.35 4.81
CA LYS A 124 27.32 -19.55 3.69
C LYS A 124 26.54 -19.92 2.43
N THR A 125 26.02 -18.92 1.72
CA THR A 125 25.26 -19.14 0.48
C THR A 125 26.14 -19.25 -0.77
N SER A 126 27.45 -18.96 -0.65
CA SER A 126 28.46 -19.22 -1.66
C SER A 126 29.85 -19.37 -1.03
N ASN A 127 30.84 -19.86 -1.78
CA ASN A 127 32.23 -20.00 -1.30
C ASN A 127 32.86 -18.66 -0.89
N LEU A 128 32.37 -17.55 -1.44
CA LEU A 128 32.77 -16.18 -1.09
C LEU A 128 31.82 -15.50 -0.09
N GLY A 129 30.69 -16.15 0.23
CA GLY A 129 29.66 -15.62 1.12
C GLY A 129 30.06 -15.65 2.59
N LEU A 130 29.47 -14.75 3.37
CA LEU A 130 29.63 -14.70 4.82
C LEU A 130 28.59 -15.60 5.50
N ALA A 131 29.00 -16.27 6.57
CA ALA A 131 28.07 -16.91 7.49
C ALA A 131 27.35 -15.84 8.32
N GLY A 132 26.11 -16.10 8.70
CA GLY A 132 25.29 -15.18 9.49
C GLY A 132 24.77 -15.83 10.77
N ARG A 133 24.08 -15.04 11.59
CA ARG A 133 23.24 -15.55 12.68
C ARG A 133 22.01 -14.66 12.80
N GLY A 134 20.85 -15.25 13.06
CA GLY A 134 19.67 -14.52 13.48
C GLY A 134 19.68 -14.30 14.99
N ASP A 135 18.72 -13.55 15.54
CA ASP A 135 18.61 -13.42 17.00
C ASP A 135 17.82 -14.56 17.63
N MET A 136 16.62 -14.86 17.14
CA MET A 136 15.77 -15.88 17.74
C MET A 136 14.78 -16.48 16.74
N CYS A 137 14.48 -17.78 16.88
CA CYS A 137 13.41 -18.45 16.17
C CYS A 137 12.52 -19.21 17.14
N LEU A 138 11.21 -19.11 16.94
CA LEU A 138 10.22 -19.92 17.63
C LEU A 138 9.90 -21.16 16.79
N LEU A 139 10.04 -22.33 17.42
CA LEU A 139 9.96 -23.63 16.78
C LEU A 139 8.67 -24.33 17.20
N ILE A 140 7.83 -24.69 16.23
CA ILE A 140 6.64 -25.51 16.50
C ILE A 140 6.84 -26.85 15.79
N ASN A 141 6.79 -27.94 16.57
CA ASN A 141 7.13 -29.30 16.14
C ASN A 141 8.52 -29.38 15.49
N GLY A 142 9.48 -28.62 16.03
CA GLY A 142 10.85 -28.54 15.53
C GLY A 142 11.03 -27.69 14.26
N MET A 143 9.96 -27.21 13.64
CA MET A 143 10.02 -26.32 12.47
C MET A 143 10.19 -24.85 12.90
N PRO A 144 11.13 -24.08 12.32
CA PRO A 144 11.27 -22.65 12.60
C PRO A 144 10.18 -21.87 11.87
N LEU A 145 9.10 -21.49 12.57
CA LEU A 145 7.92 -20.87 11.95
C LEU A 145 7.83 -19.35 12.18
N ILE A 146 8.43 -18.85 13.26
CA ILE A 146 8.47 -17.40 13.55
C ILE A 146 9.91 -16.99 13.82
N HIS A 147 10.42 -16.04 13.05
CA HIS A 147 11.74 -15.46 13.26
C HIS A 147 11.62 -14.08 13.90
N ILE A 148 12.42 -13.84 14.94
CA ILE A 148 12.42 -12.61 15.73
C ILE A 148 13.80 -11.97 15.62
N GLU A 149 13.83 -10.73 15.17
CA GLU A 149 15.02 -9.87 15.14
C GLU A 149 14.84 -8.75 16.18
N LEU A 150 15.86 -8.55 17.01
CA LEU A 150 15.81 -7.68 18.19
C LEU A 150 16.74 -6.49 18.02
N LYS A 151 16.36 -5.36 18.62
CA LYS A 151 17.23 -4.20 18.83
C LYS A 151 17.16 -3.74 20.29
N ARG A 152 18.25 -3.13 20.77
CA ARG A 152 18.31 -2.51 22.10
C ARG A 152 17.45 -1.25 22.17
N SER A 153 17.21 -0.74 23.39
CA SER A 153 16.53 0.54 23.60
C SER A 153 17.23 1.68 22.86
N GLY A 154 16.42 2.58 22.28
CA GLY A 154 16.90 3.75 21.52
C GLY A 154 17.28 3.48 20.06
N VAL A 155 17.30 2.22 19.62
CA VAL A 155 17.47 1.88 18.19
C VAL A 155 16.10 1.72 17.56
N PRO A 156 15.81 2.38 16.42
CA PRO A 156 14.54 2.24 15.71
C PRO A 156 14.24 0.79 15.34
N VAL A 157 12.97 0.34 15.48
CA VAL A 157 12.56 -1.01 15.09
C VAL A 157 12.80 -1.31 13.61
N ARG A 158 12.84 -0.25 12.79
CA ARG A 158 13.12 -0.31 11.36
C ARG A 158 14.45 -0.98 11.04
N GLU A 159 15.46 -0.85 11.90
CA GLU A 159 16.75 -1.53 11.74
C GLU A 159 16.60 -3.06 11.80
N ALA A 160 15.72 -3.58 12.68
CA ALA A 160 15.41 -5.00 12.70
C ALA A 160 14.68 -5.45 11.43
N CYS A 161 13.75 -4.64 10.90
CA CYS A 161 13.12 -4.92 9.60
C CYS A 161 14.16 -5.01 8.48
N ASN A 162 15.02 -3.98 8.35
CA ASN A 162 16.05 -3.92 7.32
C ASN A 162 17.04 -5.09 7.43
N GLN A 163 17.35 -5.52 8.65
CA GLN A 163 18.20 -6.69 8.88
C GLN A 163 17.56 -7.99 8.37
N ILE A 164 16.27 -8.20 8.63
CA ILE A 164 15.51 -9.34 8.08
C ILE A 164 15.52 -9.30 6.55
N GLU A 165 15.35 -8.13 5.93
CA GLU A 165 15.43 -8.01 4.47
C GLU A 165 16.82 -8.35 3.94
N LYS A 166 17.88 -7.90 4.62
CA LYS A 166 19.28 -8.23 4.30
C LYS A 166 19.51 -9.75 4.37
N TYR A 167 18.97 -10.43 5.39
CA TYR A 167 19.05 -11.90 5.49
C TYR A 167 18.35 -12.60 4.34
N SER A 168 17.16 -12.12 3.95
CA SER A 168 16.44 -12.67 2.79
C SER A 168 17.23 -12.48 1.49
N LYS A 169 17.74 -11.27 1.21
CA LYS A 169 18.55 -10.95 0.02
C LYS A 169 19.84 -11.78 -0.06
N ARG A 170 20.43 -12.15 1.08
CA ARG A 170 21.61 -13.02 1.15
C ARG A 170 21.28 -14.51 0.94
N GLY A 171 20.01 -14.88 0.92
CA GLY A 171 19.54 -16.25 0.74
C GLY A 171 19.53 -17.09 2.02
N TYR A 172 19.60 -16.46 3.21
CA TYR A 172 19.66 -17.20 4.48
C TYR A 172 18.34 -17.91 4.84
N PHE A 173 17.20 -17.40 4.39
CA PHE A 173 15.88 -18.03 4.61
C PHE A 173 15.58 -19.13 3.58
N THR A 174 16.52 -20.06 3.43
CA THR A 174 16.42 -21.25 2.58
C THR A 174 16.62 -22.53 3.40
N GLY A 175 16.44 -23.70 2.78
CA GLY A 175 16.50 -24.98 3.51
C GLY A 175 15.46 -25.02 4.63
N ILE A 176 15.86 -25.36 5.86
CA ILE A 176 14.92 -25.41 6.99
C ILE A 176 14.31 -24.04 7.33
N PHE A 177 15.04 -22.94 7.09
CA PHE A 177 14.54 -21.59 7.36
C PHE A 177 13.52 -21.09 6.33
N SER A 178 13.31 -21.80 5.21
CA SER A 178 12.21 -21.47 4.30
C SER A 178 10.85 -21.66 4.97
N LEU A 179 10.76 -22.48 6.03
CA LEU A 179 9.55 -22.73 6.80
C LEU A 179 9.05 -21.50 7.59
N ILE A 180 9.86 -20.45 7.77
CA ILE A 180 9.45 -19.24 8.48
C ILE A 180 8.23 -18.64 7.78
N GLN A 181 7.14 -18.45 8.53
CA GLN A 181 5.88 -17.87 8.04
C GLN A 181 5.74 -16.40 8.46
N ILE A 182 6.17 -16.07 9.69
CA ILE A 182 6.02 -14.75 10.30
C ILE A 182 7.38 -14.23 10.75
N PHE A 183 7.65 -12.98 10.40
CA PHE A 183 8.75 -12.19 10.92
C PHE A 183 8.25 -11.24 12.00
N VAL A 184 9.07 -11.07 13.03
CA VAL A 184 8.86 -10.08 14.09
C VAL A 184 10.13 -9.25 14.23
N ALA A 185 10.01 -7.94 14.05
CA ALA A 185 11.05 -6.96 14.33
C ALA A 185 10.67 -6.22 15.61
N MET A 186 11.55 -6.17 16.60
CA MET A 186 11.17 -5.63 17.91
C MET A 186 12.33 -4.93 18.63
N ASN A 187 12.04 -3.78 19.24
CA ASN A 187 12.82 -3.21 20.33
C ASN A 187 11.93 -3.18 21.59
N PRO A 188 12.42 -2.72 22.76
CA PRO A 188 11.63 -2.76 23.99
C PRO A 188 10.33 -1.93 23.95
N ASP A 189 10.27 -0.89 23.12
CA ASP A 189 9.19 0.09 23.09
C ASP A 189 8.23 -0.11 21.90
N GLU A 190 8.63 -0.89 20.89
CA GLU A 190 7.90 -1.10 19.64
C GLU A 190 8.15 -2.50 19.05
N ALA A 191 7.07 -3.12 18.54
CA ALA A 191 7.10 -4.38 17.82
C ALA A 191 6.29 -4.28 16.53
N LEU A 192 6.88 -4.80 15.45
CA LEU A 192 6.25 -4.95 14.14
C LEU A 192 6.27 -6.43 13.74
N TYR A 193 5.21 -6.87 13.07
CA TYR A 193 5.13 -8.21 12.49
C TYR A 193 4.69 -8.16 11.02
N PHE A 194 5.18 -9.11 10.24
CA PHE A 194 4.88 -9.23 8.81
C PHE A 194 5.10 -10.65 8.32
N ALA A 195 4.48 -11.01 7.20
CA ALA A 195 4.61 -12.34 6.61
C ALA A 195 5.93 -12.48 5.83
N ASN A 196 6.43 -13.72 5.72
CA ASN A 196 7.57 -14.02 4.87
C ASN A 196 7.17 -13.92 3.38
N PRO A 197 7.77 -13.00 2.59
CA PRO A 197 7.43 -12.87 1.17
C PRO A 197 8.04 -14.00 0.31
N GLY A 198 8.89 -14.86 0.88
CA GLY A 198 9.60 -15.91 0.17
C GLY A 198 10.89 -15.43 -0.49
N LYS A 199 11.64 -16.37 -1.06
CA LYS A 199 12.97 -16.13 -1.65
C LYS A 199 12.96 -15.06 -2.74
N ASP A 200 11.97 -15.11 -3.63
CA ASP A 200 11.85 -14.20 -4.77
C ASP A 200 10.86 -13.04 -4.49
N GLY A 201 10.30 -12.99 -3.27
CA GLY A 201 9.33 -11.99 -2.89
C GLY A 201 9.97 -10.66 -2.49
N LYS A 202 9.18 -9.58 -2.56
CA LYS A 202 9.59 -8.24 -2.15
C LYS A 202 8.95 -7.86 -0.83
N PHE A 203 9.76 -7.36 0.10
CA PHE A 203 9.24 -6.74 1.30
C PHE A 203 8.51 -5.45 0.95
N ASN A 204 7.45 -5.16 1.71
CA ASN A 204 6.66 -3.96 1.56
C ASN A 204 6.25 -3.48 2.95
N ASP A 205 6.85 -2.37 3.34
CA ASP A 205 6.73 -1.77 4.68
C ASP A 205 5.29 -1.45 5.07
N LYS A 206 4.41 -1.24 4.08
CA LYS A 206 2.97 -1.00 4.31
C LYS A 206 2.25 -2.24 4.87
N PHE A 207 2.91 -3.39 4.87
CA PHE A 207 2.43 -4.63 5.47
C PHE A 207 3.15 -4.99 6.78
N PHE A 208 3.91 -4.05 7.35
CA PHE A 208 4.51 -4.23 8.67
C PHE A 208 3.56 -3.63 9.69
N PHE A 209 2.97 -4.49 10.52
CA PHE A 209 1.87 -4.11 11.40
C PHE A 209 2.31 -4.06 12.85
N ASN A 210 1.83 -3.08 13.60
CA ASN A 210 1.79 -3.18 15.06
C ASN A 210 0.64 -4.11 15.47
N TRP A 211 0.85 -4.89 16.52
CA TRP A 211 -0.26 -5.57 17.18
C TRP A 211 -1.05 -4.56 18.00
N ALA A 212 -2.37 -4.69 18.00
CA ALA A 212 -3.27 -3.87 18.81
C ALA A 212 -4.19 -4.78 19.60
N ASN A 213 -4.79 -4.28 20.68
CA ASN A 213 -5.78 -5.03 21.46
C ASN A 213 -7.17 -5.01 20.77
N PHE A 214 -8.19 -5.53 21.45
CA PHE A 214 -9.58 -5.59 20.95
C PHE A 214 -10.16 -4.19 20.64
N ASP A 215 -9.75 -3.16 21.38
CA ASP A 215 -10.19 -1.77 21.18
C ASP A 215 -9.31 -1.02 20.16
N ASN A 216 -8.53 -1.74 19.37
CA ASN A 216 -7.59 -1.24 18.37
C ASN A 216 -6.47 -0.34 18.95
N ILE A 217 -6.17 -0.43 20.25
CA ILE A 217 -5.08 0.33 20.86
C ILE A 217 -3.76 -0.45 20.66
N PRO A 218 -2.72 0.16 20.06
CA PRO A 218 -1.43 -0.51 19.84
C PRO A 218 -0.80 -1.05 21.12
N VAL A 219 -0.30 -2.28 21.07
CA VAL A 219 0.37 -2.99 22.17
C VAL A 219 1.85 -3.14 21.82
N ASN A 220 2.58 -2.04 21.99
CA ASN A 220 3.96 -1.94 21.49
C ASN A 220 5.03 -2.40 22.49
N ARG A 221 4.76 -2.30 23.79
CA ARG A 221 5.71 -2.71 24.82
C ARG A 221 5.99 -4.21 24.72
N TRP A 222 7.26 -4.59 24.63
CA TRP A 222 7.71 -5.95 24.31
C TRP A 222 7.08 -7.08 25.16
N ASP A 223 6.92 -6.87 26.47
CA ASP A 223 6.41 -7.88 27.41
C ASP A 223 4.90 -8.13 27.22
N LYS A 224 4.16 -7.06 26.93
CA LYS A 224 2.74 -7.14 26.58
C LYS A 224 2.56 -7.74 25.20
N PHE A 225 3.35 -7.29 24.21
CA PHE A 225 3.34 -7.85 22.85
C PHE A 225 3.63 -9.36 22.88
N ALA A 226 4.71 -9.79 23.53
CA ALA A 226 5.03 -11.20 23.70
C ALA A 226 3.91 -11.95 24.45
N GLY A 227 3.29 -11.26 25.41
CA GLY A 227 2.16 -11.75 26.18
C GLY A 227 0.88 -11.98 25.38
N GLU A 228 0.65 -11.26 24.29
CA GLU A 228 -0.58 -11.32 23.50
C GLU A 228 -0.41 -12.00 22.14
N PHE A 229 0.77 -11.86 21.52
CA PHE A 229 1.06 -12.30 20.15
C PHE A 229 1.93 -13.57 20.12
N LEU A 230 3.00 -13.61 20.93
CA LEU A 230 3.98 -14.70 20.90
C LEU A 230 3.64 -15.85 21.87
N ASN A 231 2.58 -15.77 22.67
CA ASN A 231 2.21 -16.84 23.59
C ASN A 231 1.65 -18.08 22.87
N ILE A 232 1.67 -19.23 23.54
CA ILE A 232 0.82 -20.37 23.20
C ILE A 232 -0.50 -20.22 23.97
N PRO A 233 -1.67 -20.35 23.30
CA PRO A 233 -1.89 -20.93 21.97
C PRO A 233 -1.74 -19.97 20.78
N LYS A 234 -1.61 -18.65 21.01
CA LYS A 234 -1.74 -17.64 19.95
C LYS A 234 -0.78 -17.84 18.77
N ALA A 235 0.52 -18.02 19.02
CA ALA A 235 1.52 -18.15 17.96
C ALA A 235 1.24 -19.35 17.05
N HIS A 236 0.80 -20.47 17.63
CA HIS A 236 0.34 -21.64 16.87
C HIS A 236 -0.91 -21.29 16.04
N GLU A 237 -1.91 -20.64 16.64
CA GLU A 237 -3.10 -20.22 15.90
C GLU A 237 -2.77 -19.24 14.76
N LEU A 238 -1.84 -18.30 14.97
CA LEU A 238 -1.45 -17.31 13.97
C LEU A 238 -0.86 -17.99 12.73
N VAL A 239 0.08 -18.91 12.91
CA VAL A 239 0.70 -19.67 11.82
C VAL A 239 -0.29 -20.65 11.17
N GLY A 240 -1.12 -21.31 11.98
CA GLY A 240 -2.05 -22.33 11.49
C GLY A 240 -3.26 -21.74 10.77
N PHE A 241 -3.89 -20.75 11.38
CA PHE A 241 -5.16 -20.20 10.90
C PHE A 241 -5.00 -18.80 10.32
N TYR A 242 -4.25 -17.89 10.92
CA TYR A 242 -4.33 -16.47 10.57
C TYR A 242 -3.27 -15.98 9.57
N THR A 243 -2.48 -16.89 8.99
CA THR A 243 -1.76 -16.67 7.73
C THR A 243 -2.62 -17.11 6.55
N ILE A 244 -2.72 -16.28 5.52
CA ILE A 244 -3.51 -16.50 4.32
C ILE A 244 -2.57 -16.59 3.14
N ALA A 245 -2.51 -17.76 2.53
CA ALA A 245 -1.83 -17.98 1.27
C ALA A 245 -2.70 -17.41 0.15
N ASP A 246 -2.36 -16.24 -0.41
CA ASP A 246 -3.12 -15.69 -1.54
C ASP A 246 -2.52 -16.20 -2.85
N ARG A 247 -3.22 -17.14 -3.51
CA ARG A 247 -2.76 -17.72 -4.78
C ARG A 247 -2.77 -16.71 -5.95
N SER A 248 -3.45 -15.57 -5.83
CA SER A 248 -3.59 -14.61 -6.94
C SER A 248 -2.32 -13.80 -7.21
N ASP A 249 -1.56 -13.49 -6.16
CA ASP A 249 -0.28 -12.77 -6.24
C ASP A 249 0.91 -13.62 -5.74
N GLY A 250 0.65 -14.83 -5.22
CA GLY A 250 1.69 -15.74 -4.74
C GLY A 250 2.29 -15.34 -3.38
N VAL A 251 1.64 -14.40 -2.68
CA VAL A 251 2.16 -13.78 -1.46
C VAL A 251 1.45 -14.35 -0.23
N LEU A 252 2.23 -14.72 0.79
CA LEU A 252 1.70 -15.04 2.11
C LEU A 252 1.32 -13.74 2.83
N LYS A 253 0.11 -13.68 3.37
CA LYS A 253 -0.40 -12.54 4.15
C LYS A 253 -0.64 -12.99 5.59
N VAL A 254 -0.42 -12.10 6.55
CA VAL A 254 -0.78 -12.31 7.96
C VAL A 254 -1.91 -11.36 8.32
N MET A 255 -2.93 -11.86 9.02
CA MET A 255 -4.06 -11.03 9.42
C MET A 255 -3.65 -9.96 10.43
N ARG A 256 -4.32 -8.81 10.33
CA ARG A 256 -4.18 -7.70 11.29
C ARG A 256 -4.91 -8.03 12.60
N SER A 257 -4.51 -7.41 13.70
CA SER A 257 -5.10 -7.64 15.03
C SER A 257 -6.63 -7.54 15.03
N TYR A 258 -7.21 -6.48 14.49
CA TYR A 258 -8.67 -6.29 14.42
C TYR A 258 -9.39 -7.38 13.59
N GLN A 259 -8.71 -7.94 12.59
CA GLN A 259 -9.25 -9.05 11.80
C GLN A 259 -9.22 -10.35 12.61
N TYR A 260 -8.12 -10.60 13.34
CA TYR A 260 -8.02 -11.70 14.29
C TYR A 260 -9.13 -11.64 15.34
N TYR A 261 -9.33 -10.48 15.99
CA TYR A 261 -10.34 -10.34 17.06
C TYR A 261 -11.75 -10.54 16.53
N ALA A 262 -12.10 -9.98 15.36
CA ALA A 262 -13.40 -10.20 14.74
C ALA A 262 -13.66 -11.69 14.44
N SER A 263 -12.72 -12.37 13.78
CA SER A 263 -12.86 -13.80 13.44
C SER A 263 -12.88 -14.70 14.67
N SER A 264 -12.02 -14.43 15.66
CA SER A 264 -11.97 -15.17 16.92
C SER A 264 -13.24 -14.98 17.74
N ALA A 265 -13.80 -13.76 17.80
CA ALA A 265 -15.06 -13.47 18.48
C ALA A 265 -16.24 -14.21 17.82
N ILE A 266 -16.35 -14.19 16.48
CA ILE A 266 -17.37 -14.97 15.75
C ILE A 266 -17.22 -16.47 16.05
N ARG A 267 -16.01 -17.03 15.97
CA ARG A 267 -15.74 -18.43 16.30
C ARG A 267 -16.22 -18.78 17.72
N ASN A 268 -15.93 -17.91 18.69
CA ASN A 268 -16.31 -18.09 20.08
C ASN A 268 -17.83 -18.01 20.31
N ILE A 269 -18.54 -17.15 19.57
CA ILE A 269 -20.01 -17.08 19.61
C ILE A 269 -20.59 -18.40 19.11
N VAL A 270 -20.12 -18.91 17.96
CA VAL A 270 -20.65 -20.16 17.37
C VAL A 270 -20.32 -21.38 18.24
N SER A 271 -19.11 -21.47 18.79
CA SER A 271 -18.70 -22.61 19.62
C SER A 271 -19.50 -22.74 20.92
N LYS A 272 -20.00 -21.61 21.45
CA LYS A 272 -20.83 -21.56 22.67
C LYS A 272 -22.33 -21.48 22.36
N ALA A 273 -22.73 -21.58 21.09
CA ALA A 273 -24.08 -21.25 20.69
C ALA A 273 -25.12 -22.29 21.14
N GLN A 274 -26.18 -21.82 21.78
CA GLN A 274 -27.45 -22.53 21.95
C GLN A 274 -28.31 -22.30 20.70
N TRP A 275 -28.23 -23.24 19.75
CA TRP A 275 -28.90 -23.18 18.46
C TRP A 275 -30.41 -22.92 18.59
N GLY A 276 -30.92 -21.93 17.84
CA GLY A 276 -32.33 -21.52 17.86
C GLY A 276 -32.67 -20.36 18.81
N ASN A 277 -31.80 -20.01 19.77
CA ASN A 277 -32.03 -18.92 20.73
C ASN A 277 -31.06 -17.74 20.59
N ILE A 278 -29.99 -17.89 19.81
CA ILE A 278 -28.92 -16.90 19.72
C ILE A 278 -28.99 -16.20 18.36
N ARG A 279 -29.01 -14.87 18.41
CA ARG A 279 -28.68 -14.02 17.25
C ARG A 279 -27.16 -13.97 17.10
N GLY A 280 -26.66 -13.86 15.88
CA GLY A 280 -25.22 -13.79 15.65
C GLY A 280 -24.67 -12.43 16.08
N GLY A 281 -24.46 -11.55 15.11
CA GLY A 281 -24.06 -10.17 15.36
C GLY A 281 -23.40 -9.58 14.12
N TYR A 282 -22.93 -8.34 14.20
CA TYR A 282 -22.26 -7.70 13.07
C TYR A 282 -20.86 -7.21 13.41
N VAL A 283 -19.99 -7.23 12.41
CA VAL A 283 -18.64 -6.67 12.46
C VAL A 283 -18.65 -5.36 11.69
N TRP A 284 -18.35 -4.26 12.39
CA TRP A 284 -18.25 -2.95 11.78
C TRP A 284 -16.80 -2.62 11.46
N HIS A 285 -16.40 -2.86 10.22
CA HIS A 285 -15.05 -2.65 9.73
C HIS A 285 -15.05 -1.72 8.53
N THR A 286 -14.25 -0.65 8.55
CA THR A 286 -14.25 0.37 7.50
C THR A 286 -13.95 -0.19 6.11
N THR A 287 -14.31 0.55 5.07
CA THR A 287 -14.19 0.09 3.69
C THR A 287 -12.72 -0.16 3.33
N GLY A 288 -12.45 -1.37 2.83
CA GLY A 288 -11.12 -1.99 2.61
C GLY A 288 -10.10 -1.93 3.73
N SER A 289 -10.57 -2.10 4.96
CA SER A 289 -9.77 -2.73 6.02
C SER A 289 -9.53 -4.24 5.81
N GLY A 290 -10.02 -4.83 4.71
CA GLY A 290 -9.97 -6.27 4.46
C GLY A 290 -11.16 -7.05 5.02
N LYS A 291 -12.37 -6.44 5.08
CA LYS A 291 -13.63 -7.09 5.48
C LYS A 291 -13.86 -8.44 4.81
N THR A 292 -13.81 -8.46 3.49
CA THR A 292 -14.02 -9.65 2.66
C THR A 292 -13.10 -10.82 3.03
N MET A 293 -11.82 -10.53 3.31
CA MET A 293 -10.86 -11.53 3.76
C MET A 293 -11.20 -12.03 5.17
N THR A 294 -11.61 -11.11 6.06
CA THR A 294 -11.97 -11.43 7.45
C THR A 294 -13.27 -12.24 7.54
N SER A 295 -14.29 -11.88 6.75
CA SER A 295 -15.58 -12.55 6.71
C SER A 295 -15.46 -13.95 6.14
N PHE A 296 -14.71 -14.10 5.04
CA PHE A 296 -14.40 -15.40 4.46
C PHE A 296 -13.62 -16.28 5.44
N LYS A 297 -12.59 -15.73 6.09
CA LYS A 297 -11.79 -16.50 7.05
C LYS A 297 -12.61 -16.94 8.26
N SER A 298 -13.55 -16.13 8.71
CA SER A 298 -14.49 -16.50 9.78
C SER A 298 -15.36 -17.69 9.36
N ALA A 299 -15.82 -17.74 8.11
CA ALA A 299 -16.58 -18.86 7.57
C ALA A 299 -15.73 -20.14 7.51
N GLN A 300 -14.49 -20.02 7.03
CA GLN A 300 -13.54 -21.14 6.96
C GLN A 300 -13.26 -21.71 8.36
N LEU A 301 -12.99 -20.85 9.36
CA LEU A 301 -12.71 -21.29 10.73
C LEU A 301 -13.88 -22.07 11.35
N ILE A 302 -15.12 -21.63 11.14
CA ILE A 302 -16.31 -22.34 11.62
C ILE A 302 -16.41 -23.73 10.98
N SER A 303 -16.15 -23.82 9.67
CA SER A 303 -16.18 -25.08 8.91
C SER A 303 -15.07 -26.04 9.35
N GLU A 304 -13.82 -25.58 9.40
CA GLU A 304 -12.64 -26.39 9.76
C GLU A 304 -12.73 -26.96 11.19
N HIS A 305 -13.27 -26.18 12.13
CA HIS A 305 -13.51 -26.61 13.51
C HIS A 305 -14.81 -27.42 13.68
N LYS A 306 -15.56 -27.68 12.60
CA LYS A 306 -16.85 -28.42 12.59
C LYS A 306 -17.88 -27.85 13.58
N LEU A 307 -17.86 -26.53 13.78
CA LEU A 307 -18.76 -25.86 14.73
C LEU A 307 -20.20 -25.79 14.23
N ALA A 308 -20.41 -25.90 12.92
CA ALA A 308 -21.71 -25.92 12.26
C ALA A 308 -21.77 -27.04 11.21
N ASP A 309 -22.97 -27.50 10.88
CA ASP A 309 -23.19 -28.51 9.84
C ASP A 309 -23.19 -27.86 8.45
N LYS A 310 -23.59 -26.58 8.37
CA LYS A 310 -23.55 -25.75 7.17
C LYS A 310 -23.07 -24.33 7.49
N VAL A 311 -22.16 -23.82 6.67
CA VAL A 311 -21.68 -22.45 6.66
C VAL A 311 -21.95 -21.86 5.30
N VAL A 312 -22.83 -20.87 5.22
CA VAL A 312 -23.20 -20.18 3.98
C VAL A 312 -22.56 -18.81 3.96
N PHE A 313 -21.64 -18.60 3.03
CA PHE A 313 -21.04 -17.30 2.79
C PHE A 313 -21.79 -16.59 1.65
N LEU A 314 -22.51 -15.52 2.00
CA LEU A 314 -23.32 -14.74 1.08
C LEU A 314 -22.56 -13.52 0.57
N VAL A 315 -22.50 -13.40 -0.75
CA VAL A 315 -21.99 -12.21 -1.43
C VAL A 315 -23.11 -11.39 -2.05
N ASP A 316 -22.94 -10.07 -2.03
CA ASP A 316 -23.98 -9.13 -2.39
C ASP A 316 -24.34 -9.10 -3.89
N ARG A 317 -23.41 -9.39 -4.82
CA ARG A 317 -23.70 -9.26 -6.28
C ARG A 317 -23.17 -10.40 -7.13
N ILE A 318 -23.88 -10.68 -8.23
CA ILE A 318 -23.55 -11.69 -9.25
C ILE A 318 -22.14 -11.49 -9.84
N GLU A 319 -21.72 -10.24 -10.05
CA GLU A 319 -20.42 -9.89 -10.63
C GLU A 319 -19.26 -9.96 -9.61
N LEU A 320 -19.53 -9.58 -8.35
CA LEU A 320 -18.64 -9.91 -7.23
C LEU A 320 -18.55 -11.43 -7.05
N GLY A 321 -19.60 -12.20 -7.37
CA GLY A 321 -19.58 -13.66 -7.31
C GLY A 321 -18.51 -14.31 -8.19
N ILE A 322 -18.25 -13.81 -9.41
CA ILE A 322 -17.28 -14.43 -10.33
C ILE A 322 -15.84 -14.05 -9.93
N GLN A 323 -15.58 -12.77 -9.69
CA GLN A 323 -14.24 -12.31 -9.33
C GLN A 323 -13.87 -12.66 -7.89
N SER A 324 -14.86 -12.64 -6.98
CA SER A 324 -14.64 -13.03 -5.59
C SER A 324 -14.62 -14.54 -5.39
N SER A 325 -15.39 -15.36 -6.13
CA SER A 325 -15.25 -16.84 -6.02
C SER A 325 -13.84 -17.31 -6.39
N LEU A 326 -13.21 -16.71 -7.41
CA LEU A 326 -11.81 -16.95 -7.75
C LEU A 326 -10.86 -16.47 -6.64
N ASN A 327 -11.10 -15.30 -6.05
CA ASN A 327 -10.32 -14.80 -4.90
C ASN A 327 -10.56 -15.62 -3.62
N TYR A 328 -11.75 -16.16 -3.39
CA TYR A 328 -12.04 -16.99 -2.21
C TYR A 328 -11.42 -18.36 -2.34
N LYS A 329 -11.49 -18.95 -3.54
CA LYS A 329 -10.69 -20.12 -3.88
C LYS A 329 -9.22 -19.83 -3.64
N SER A 330 -8.71 -18.67 -4.07
CA SER A 330 -7.29 -18.34 -3.87
C SER A 330 -6.86 -18.35 -2.40
N PHE A 331 -7.76 -18.17 -1.43
CA PHE A 331 -7.48 -18.22 0.01
C PHE A 331 -7.58 -19.63 0.65
N CYS A 332 -8.15 -20.62 -0.03
CA CYS A 332 -8.23 -21.99 0.46
C CYS A 332 -6.98 -22.81 0.11
N LEU A 333 -6.71 -23.84 0.94
CA LEU A 333 -5.65 -24.81 0.67
C LEU A 333 -6.04 -25.72 -0.50
N ASP A 334 -7.28 -26.21 -0.49
CA ASP A 334 -7.84 -27.12 -1.49
C ASP A 334 -9.10 -26.53 -2.14
N ASP A 335 -9.23 -26.72 -3.47
CA ASP A 335 -10.35 -26.16 -4.24
C ASP A 335 -11.68 -26.89 -4.02
N ASP A 336 -11.61 -28.12 -3.47
CA ASP A 336 -12.77 -28.97 -3.16
C ASP A 336 -13.53 -28.52 -1.90
N ASP A 337 -12.91 -27.68 -1.05
CA ASP A 337 -13.51 -27.15 0.18
C ASP A 337 -14.59 -26.07 -0.08
N ILE A 338 -14.64 -25.54 -1.31
CA ILE A 338 -15.55 -24.44 -1.69
C ILE A 338 -16.51 -24.90 -2.77
N ILE A 339 -17.80 -24.74 -2.48
CA ILE A 339 -18.85 -25.15 -3.41
C ILE A 339 -19.67 -23.93 -3.82
N ASP A 340 -19.49 -23.52 -5.07
CA ASP A 340 -20.30 -22.49 -5.73
C ASP A 340 -21.63 -23.10 -6.23
N THR A 341 -22.65 -22.28 -6.42
CA THR A 341 -24.00 -22.71 -6.79
C THR A 341 -24.40 -22.19 -8.16
N LYS A 342 -24.84 -23.08 -9.05
CA LYS A 342 -25.21 -22.70 -10.43
C LYS A 342 -26.63 -22.12 -10.53
N SER A 343 -27.53 -22.58 -9.66
CA SER A 343 -28.94 -22.18 -9.64
C SER A 343 -29.54 -22.24 -8.23
N CYS A 344 -30.77 -21.76 -8.06
CA CYS A 344 -31.51 -21.87 -6.80
C CYS A 344 -31.75 -23.35 -6.40
N ASP A 345 -32.13 -24.20 -7.36
CA ASP A 345 -32.32 -25.63 -7.09
C ASP A 345 -31.02 -26.34 -6.70
N ASP A 346 -29.88 -25.94 -7.28
CA ASP A 346 -28.55 -26.46 -6.92
C ASP A 346 -28.16 -26.05 -5.49
N LEU A 347 -28.44 -24.80 -5.09
CA LEU A 347 -28.24 -24.32 -3.73
C LEU A 347 -29.05 -25.13 -2.71
N ILE A 348 -30.34 -25.37 -2.97
CA ILE A 348 -31.20 -26.14 -2.06
C ILE A 348 -30.67 -27.58 -1.89
N LYS A 349 -30.23 -28.23 -2.97
CA LYS A 349 -29.63 -29.57 -2.91
C LYS A 349 -28.40 -29.60 -2.02
N LYS A 350 -27.50 -28.62 -2.17
CA LYS A 350 -26.25 -28.52 -1.38
C LYS A 350 -26.49 -28.22 0.09
N LEU A 351 -27.48 -27.38 0.39
CA LEU A 351 -27.91 -27.12 1.77
C LEU A 351 -28.47 -28.39 2.43
N ALA A 352 -29.21 -29.21 1.68
CA ALA A 352 -29.83 -30.44 2.19
C ALA A 352 -28.87 -31.62 2.34
N ASP A 353 -27.76 -31.65 1.60
CA ASP A 353 -26.73 -32.70 1.61
C ASP A 353 -25.79 -32.63 2.83
N ASP A 354 -25.12 -33.71 3.20
CA ASP A 354 -24.28 -33.82 4.41
C ASP A 354 -22.80 -33.48 4.16
N GLU A 355 -22.27 -33.59 2.94
CA GLU A 355 -20.83 -33.38 2.65
C GLU A 355 -20.44 -31.89 2.58
N ASN A 356 -21.31 -31.07 1.98
CA ASN A 356 -20.99 -29.71 1.56
C ASN A 356 -21.03 -28.68 2.70
N THR A 357 -19.98 -28.58 3.52
CA THR A 357 -20.01 -27.78 4.76
C THR A 357 -19.90 -26.27 4.51
N LEU A 358 -19.01 -25.80 3.63
CA LEU A 358 -18.86 -24.38 3.29
C LEU A 358 -19.40 -24.08 1.88
N ILE A 359 -20.45 -23.27 1.80
CA ILE A 359 -21.17 -22.95 0.55
C ILE A 359 -21.03 -21.47 0.26
N ILE A 360 -20.59 -21.12 -0.95
CA ILE A 360 -20.55 -19.73 -1.43
C ILE A 360 -21.72 -19.52 -2.39
N THR A 361 -22.53 -18.49 -2.13
CA THR A 361 -23.65 -18.13 -3.02
C THR A 361 -23.97 -16.64 -2.94
N SER A 362 -24.85 -16.16 -3.81
CA SER A 362 -25.28 -14.77 -3.81
C SER A 362 -26.55 -14.56 -2.99
N ILE A 363 -26.68 -13.38 -2.42
CA ILE A 363 -27.88 -12.98 -1.67
C ILE A 363 -29.16 -13.06 -2.54
N GLN A 364 -29.05 -12.80 -3.85
CA GLN A 364 -30.20 -12.93 -4.76
C GLN A 364 -30.64 -14.37 -4.96
N LYS A 365 -29.70 -15.33 -5.04
CA LYS A 365 -30.06 -16.75 -5.18
C LYS A 365 -30.75 -17.26 -3.92
N MET A 366 -30.21 -16.90 -2.75
CA MET A 366 -30.78 -17.28 -1.46
C MET A 366 -32.13 -16.58 -1.20
N GLY A 367 -32.26 -15.30 -1.55
CA GLY A 367 -33.49 -14.49 -1.36
C GLY A 367 -34.63 -14.82 -2.33
N LYS A 368 -34.35 -15.55 -3.43
CA LYS A 368 -35.37 -16.11 -4.33
C LYS A 368 -36.10 -17.32 -3.74
N ILE A 369 -35.62 -17.89 -2.65
CA ILE A 369 -36.31 -18.97 -1.95
C ILE A 369 -37.53 -18.35 -1.26
N ASP A 370 -38.70 -18.53 -1.87
CA ASP A 370 -39.99 -18.09 -1.34
C ASP A 370 -40.79 -19.27 -0.76
N ASP A 371 -41.96 -18.97 -0.20
CA ASP A 371 -42.83 -19.96 0.42
C ASP A 371 -43.29 -21.04 -0.57
N GLU A 372 -43.47 -20.70 -1.85
CA GLU A 372 -43.84 -21.65 -2.91
C GLU A 372 -42.72 -22.65 -3.17
N ILE A 373 -41.47 -22.19 -3.25
CA ILE A 373 -40.31 -23.06 -3.41
C ILE A 373 -40.13 -23.95 -2.17
N VAL A 374 -40.28 -23.38 -0.96
CA VAL A 374 -40.21 -24.14 0.30
C VAL A 374 -41.27 -25.25 0.31
N ALA A 375 -42.51 -24.95 -0.09
CA ALA A 375 -43.58 -25.94 -0.17
C ALA A 375 -43.29 -27.03 -1.23
N ARG A 376 -42.81 -26.64 -2.42
CA ARG A 376 -42.45 -27.57 -3.51
C ARG A 376 -41.27 -28.48 -3.15
N LYS A 377 -40.34 -27.99 -2.33
CA LYS A 377 -39.10 -28.68 -1.92
C LYS A 377 -39.11 -29.08 -0.44
N LYS A 378 -40.30 -29.38 0.09
CA LYS A 378 -40.51 -29.65 1.53
C LYS A 378 -39.55 -30.69 2.11
N ARG A 379 -39.30 -31.79 1.39
CA ARG A 379 -38.39 -32.85 1.84
C ARG A 379 -36.96 -32.36 2.06
N GLU A 380 -36.46 -31.51 1.18
CA GLU A 380 -35.14 -30.88 1.31
C GLU A 380 -35.12 -29.90 2.49
N PHE A 381 -36.15 -29.06 2.63
CA PHE A 381 -36.25 -28.10 3.74
C PHE A 381 -36.39 -28.79 5.12
N ASP A 382 -37.07 -29.93 5.20
CA ASP A 382 -37.16 -30.73 6.42
C ASP A 382 -35.78 -31.27 6.86
N LYS A 383 -34.88 -31.57 5.90
CA LYS A 383 -33.49 -31.91 6.20
C LYS A 383 -32.68 -30.69 6.65
N ILE A 384 -32.81 -29.59 5.92
CA ILE A 384 -32.12 -28.33 6.22
C ILE A 384 -32.46 -27.83 7.63
N ALA A 385 -33.73 -27.90 8.04
CA ALA A 385 -34.20 -27.41 9.34
C ALA A 385 -33.64 -28.18 10.56
N LYS A 386 -33.01 -29.34 10.33
CA LYS A 386 -32.32 -30.13 11.37
C LYS A 386 -30.85 -29.77 11.51
N LYS A 387 -30.29 -28.99 10.58
CA LYS A 387 -28.87 -28.66 10.53
C LYS A 387 -28.55 -27.38 11.29
N ARG A 388 -27.41 -27.37 11.97
CA ARG A 388 -26.77 -26.21 12.57
C ARG A 388 -26.19 -25.35 11.44
N MET A 389 -26.82 -24.21 11.16
CA MET A 389 -26.46 -23.37 10.02
C MET A 389 -25.91 -22.01 10.47
N VAL A 390 -24.75 -21.63 9.97
CA VAL A 390 -24.24 -20.26 10.06
C VAL A 390 -24.34 -19.60 8.69
N ILE A 391 -24.80 -18.36 8.66
CA ILE A 391 -24.82 -17.53 7.46
C ILE A 391 -23.95 -16.30 7.72
N ILE A 392 -22.93 -16.08 6.90
CA ILE A 392 -22.07 -14.89 6.96
C ILE A 392 -22.31 -14.06 5.71
N ILE A 393 -22.65 -12.79 5.90
CA ILE A 393 -22.93 -11.85 4.81
C ILE A 393 -21.79 -10.83 4.72
N ASP A 394 -21.09 -10.80 3.59
CA ASP A 394 -20.10 -9.76 3.30
C ASP A 394 -20.77 -8.53 2.66
N GLU A 395 -20.23 -7.35 2.96
CA GLU A 395 -20.77 -6.06 2.51
C GLU A 395 -22.27 -5.92 2.82
N ALA A 396 -22.59 -6.14 4.11
CA ALA A 396 -23.91 -6.06 4.69
C ALA A 396 -24.47 -4.61 4.65
N HIS A 397 -24.86 -4.16 3.45
CA HIS A 397 -25.39 -2.83 3.16
C HIS A 397 -26.78 -2.80 2.55
N ARG A 398 -27.55 -1.78 2.93
CA ARG A 398 -28.99 -1.67 2.77
C ARG A 398 -29.61 -1.99 1.40
N SER A 399 -28.93 -1.72 0.27
CA SER A 399 -29.51 -1.87 -1.07
C SER A 399 -29.99 -3.29 -1.40
N THR A 400 -29.52 -4.30 -0.66
CA THR A 400 -29.93 -5.71 -0.80
C THR A 400 -30.59 -6.29 0.46
N PHE A 401 -30.79 -5.46 1.47
CA PHE A 401 -31.24 -5.83 2.82
C PHE A 401 -32.74 -5.88 3.01
N GLY A 402 -33.52 -5.50 1.99
CA GLY A 402 -34.98 -5.46 2.05
C GLY A 402 -35.61 -6.85 2.19
N GLU A 403 -36.48 -7.23 1.27
CA GLU A 403 -37.21 -8.50 1.34
C GLU A 403 -36.29 -9.73 1.44
N ASN A 404 -35.11 -9.72 0.81
CA ASN A 404 -34.24 -10.89 0.75
C ASN A 404 -33.76 -11.35 2.13
N ILE A 405 -33.24 -10.45 2.97
CA ILE A 405 -32.77 -10.84 4.32
C ILE A 405 -33.94 -11.22 5.22
N LYS A 406 -35.07 -10.54 5.08
CA LYS A 406 -36.30 -10.91 5.79
C LYS A 406 -36.72 -12.34 5.42
N ARG A 407 -36.80 -12.66 4.13
CA ARG A 407 -37.07 -14.02 3.63
C ARG A 407 -36.04 -15.05 4.10
N ILE A 408 -34.75 -14.72 4.07
CA ILE A 408 -33.69 -15.60 4.59
C ILE A 408 -33.91 -15.88 6.08
N ARG A 409 -34.22 -14.86 6.89
CA ARG A 409 -34.51 -15.06 8.31
C ARG A 409 -35.77 -15.90 8.53
N ASP A 410 -36.82 -15.65 7.75
CA ASP A 410 -38.10 -16.34 7.88
C ASP A 410 -37.99 -17.82 7.49
N ASN A 411 -37.20 -18.13 6.44
CA ASN A 411 -36.99 -19.50 5.95
C ASN A 411 -35.94 -20.28 6.75
N PHE A 412 -34.98 -19.60 7.38
CA PHE A 412 -33.87 -20.23 8.10
C PHE A 412 -33.80 -19.79 9.58
N LYS A 413 -34.92 -19.91 10.30
CA LYS A 413 -35.09 -19.39 11.68
C LYS A 413 -34.06 -19.87 12.72
N LYS A 414 -33.49 -21.06 12.54
CA LYS A 414 -32.46 -21.62 13.45
C LYS A 414 -31.03 -21.22 13.09
N ALA A 415 -30.83 -20.53 11.96
CA ALA A 415 -29.51 -20.14 11.51
C ALA A 415 -28.97 -18.95 12.31
N ILE A 416 -27.67 -18.96 12.57
CA ILE A 416 -26.97 -17.83 13.19
C ILE A 416 -26.46 -16.93 12.05
N LEU A 417 -26.86 -15.67 12.05
CA LEU A 417 -26.54 -14.71 10.99
C LEU A 417 -25.47 -13.73 11.47
N PHE A 418 -24.38 -13.62 10.71
CA PHE A 418 -23.34 -12.61 10.89
C PHE A 418 -23.28 -11.66 9.70
N GLY A 419 -23.11 -10.36 9.96
CA GLY A 419 -22.99 -9.33 8.92
C GLY A 419 -21.68 -8.56 9.02
N PHE A 420 -20.97 -8.37 7.91
CA PHE A 420 -19.79 -7.51 7.84
C PHE A 420 -20.12 -6.25 7.07
N THR A 421 -19.97 -5.07 7.69
CA THR A 421 -20.36 -3.81 7.05
C THR A 421 -19.40 -2.67 7.40
N GLY A 422 -19.16 -1.77 6.44
CA GLY A 422 -18.42 -0.52 6.71
C GLY A 422 -19.30 0.62 7.21
N THR A 423 -20.61 0.50 7.03
CA THR A 423 -21.59 1.55 7.31
C THR A 423 -22.86 0.88 7.85
N PRO A 424 -22.84 0.45 9.12
CA PRO A 424 -24.04 -0.09 9.75
C PRO A 424 -25.20 0.92 9.71
N ILE A 425 -26.41 0.40 9.76
CA ILE A 425 -27.64 1.18 9.83
C ILE A 425 -27.98 1.36 11.31
N HIS A 426 -27.99 2.61 11.74
CA HIS A 426 -28.39 3.05 13.07
C HIS A 426 -29.80 3.66 13.02
N ASN A 427 -30.34 4.07 14.16
CA ASN A 427 -31.67 4.68 14.25
C ASN A 427 -31.76 5.98 13.41
N GLU A 428 -30.66 6.73 13.34
CA GLU A 428 -30.53 8.01 12.64
C GLU A 428 -30.67 7.89 11.11
N ASN A 429 -30.31 6.74 10.54
CA ASN A 429 -30.39 6.48 9.10
C ASN A 429 -31.21 5.24 8.73
N ALA A 430 -31.90 4.64 9.70
CA ALA A 430 -32.90 3.62 9.45
C ALA A 430 -34.01 4.23 8.58
N LYS A 431 -34.46 3.49 7.55
CA LYS A 431 -35.85 3.66 7.08
C LYS A 431 -36.59 2.34 7.35
N ASP A 432 -37.88 2.43 7.58
CA ASP A 432 -38.73 1.34 8.08
C ASP A 432 -38.38 0.88 9.51
N ASN A 433 -37.62 1.67 10.27
CA ASN A 433 -37.20 1.41 11.66
C ASN A 433 -36.46 0.08 11.88
N ILE A 434 -35.72 -0.41 10.88
CA ILE A 434 -34.88 -1.61 10.99
C ILE A 434 -33.41 -1.20 10.98
N THR A 435 -32.70 -1.54 12.06
CA THR A 435 -31.25 -1.33 12.20
C THR A 435 -30.45 -2.57 11.82
N THR A 436 -29.14 -2.41 11.65
CA THR A 436 -28.23 -3.56 11.49
C THR A 436 -28.28 -4.49 12.71
N SER A 437 -28.47 -3.92 13.91
CA SER A 437 -28.56 -4.68 15.16
C SER A 437 -29.84 -5.51 15.24
N ASP A 438 -30.97 -4.98 14.77
CA ASP A 438 -32.23 -5.73 14.69
C ASP A 438 -32.11 -6.95 13.77
N ILE A 439 -31.27 -6.81 12.74
CA ILE A 439 -30.98 -7.89 11.83
C ILE A 439 -30.01 -8.87 12.50
N PHE A 440 -28.75 -8.51 12.68
CA PHE A 440 -27.75 -9.53 12.99
C PHE A 440 -27.64 -9.86 14.49
N GLY A 441 -28.04 -8.95 15.36
CA GLY A 441 -27.67 -8.95 16.78
C GLY A 441 -26.63 -7.87 17.06
N ASP A 442 -25.98 -7.96 18.22
CA ASP A 442 -25.09 -6.91 18.71
C ASP A 442 -23.82 -6.74 17.86
N GLU A 443 -23.15 -5.60 18.05
CA GLU A 443 -21.84 -5.33 17.46
C GLU A 443 -20.79 -6.26 18.09
N ILE A 444 -20.16 -7.10 17.27
CA ILE A 444 -19.15 -8.07 17.70
C ILE A 444 -17.78 -7.42 17.83
N HIS A 445 -17.44 -6.54 16.91
CA HIS A 445 -16.15 -5.86 16.86
C HIS A 445 -16.25 -4.62 15.95
N ARG A 446 -15.47 -3.58 16.29
CA ARG A 446 -15.38 -2.33 15.53
C ARG A 446 -13.96 -2.04 15.06
N TYR A 447 -13.82 -1.59 13.83
CA TYR A 447 -12.62 -0.98 13.27
C TYR A 447 -13.07 0.09 12.30
N ASN A 448 -13.29 1.30 12.80
CA ASN A 448 -13.95 2.35 12.02
C ASN A 448 -12.96 3.06 11.07
N ILE A 449 -13.45 4.06 10.34
CA ILE A 449 -12.60 4.83 9.42
C ILE A 449 -11.48 5.58 10.15
N SER A 450 -11.80 6.00 11.37
CA SER A 450 -10.97 6.71 12.32
C SER A 450 -9.76 5.86 12.75
N ASP A 451 -9.97 4.59 13.10
CA ASP A 451 -8.90 3.62 13.37
C ASP A 451 -8.04 3.37 12.13
N GLY A 452 -8.68 3.20 10.97
CA GLY A 452 -8.00 2.98 9.69
C GLY A 452 -7.03 4.10 9.31
N ILE A 453 -7.38 5.34 9.61
CA ILE A 453 -6.54 6.52 9.36
C ILE A 453 -5.39 6.59 10.36
N ARG A 454 -5.68 6.40 11.66
CA ARG A 454 -4.67 6.39 12.72
C ARG A 454 -3.56 5.38 12.42
N ASP A 455 -3.95 4.19 11.97
CA ASP A 455 -3.02 3.08 11.70
C ASP A 455 -2.37 3.17 10.30
N GLY A 456 -2.66 4.23 9.52
CA GLY A 456 -2.10 4.40 8.17
C GLY A 456 -2.60 3.37 7.14
N ASN A 457 -3.71 2.69 7.42
CA ASN A 457 -4.32 1.67 6.55
C ASN A 457 -5.24 2.26 5.47
N VAL A 458 -5.84 3.42 5.74
CA VAL A 458 -6.58 4.24 4.78
C VAL A 458 -6.19 5.70 4.95
N LEU A 459 -6.35 6.50 3.90
CA LEU A 459 -6.04 7.93 3.92
C LEU A 459 -7.23 8.75 4.45
N GLY A 460 -6.95 9.99 4.84
CA GLY A 460 -7.98 11.01 5.09
C GLY A 460 -8.58 11.59 3.81
N PHE A 461 -9.38 12.63 3.96
CA PHE A 461 -10.05 13.32 2.84
C PHE A 461 -9.76 14.81 2.79
N ASP A 462 -9.56 15.36 1.60
CA ASP A 462 -9.74 16.79 1.37
C ASP A 462 -11.10 17.04 0.72
N ILE A 463 -12.03 17.58 1.50
CA ILE A 463 -13.41 17.83 1.10
C ILE A 463 -13.58 19.33 0.82
N THR A 464 -14.02 19.65 -0.40
CA THR A 464 -14.18 21.03 -0.85
C THR A 464 -15.53 21.23 -1.55
N ALA A 465 -16.27 22.24 -1.08
CA ALA A 465 -17.49 22.70 -1.72
C ALA A 465 -17.16 23.61 -2.90
N ILE A 466 -17.74 23.37 -4.06
CA ILE A 466 -17.58 24.24 -5.23
C ILE A 466 -18.92 24.88 -5.57
N LYS A 467 -19.02 26.19 -5.31
CA LYS A 467 -20.24 26.96 -5.54
C LYS A 467 -20.28 27.45 -6.99
N THR A 468 -21.21 26.91 -7.78
CA THR A 468 -21.51 27.36 -9.14
C THR A 468 -22.32 28.66 -9.18
N TYR A 469 -23.01 28.97 -8.09
CA TYR A 469 -23.77 30.20 -7.88
C TYR A 469 -23.39 30.81 -6.54
N LYS A 470 -23.44 32.14 -6.43
CA LYS A 470 -23.30 32.80 -5.13
C LYS A 470 -24.54 32.50 -4.30
N ASP A 471 -24.35 32.32 -2.99
CA ASP A 471 -25.47 32.10 -2.07
C ASP A 471 -26.47 33.26 -2.13
N SER A 472 -25.98 34.50 -2.24
CA SER A 472 -26.81 35.71 -2.41
C SER A 472 -27.80 35.59 -3.56
N ASP A 473 -27.32 35.11 -4.72
CA ASP A 473 -28.10 35.05 -5.95
C ASP A 473 -29.19 33.98 -5.85
N ILE A 474 -28.88 32.85 -5.20
CA ILE A 474 -29.85 31.79 -4.91
C ILE A 474 -30.91 32.31 -3.93
N LYS A 475 -30.50 32.99 -2.85
CA LYS A 475 -31.42 33.55 -1.85
C LYS A 475 -32.42 34.51 -2.48
N GLU A 476 -31.91 35.46 -3.26
CA GLU A 476 -32.74 36.46 -3.93
C GLU A 476 -33.76 35.79 -4.87
N LYS A 477 -33.31 34.85 -5.70
CA LYS A 477 -34.18 34.13 -6.64
C LYS A 477 -35.31 33.37 -5.93
N ILE A 478 -35.02 32.73 -4.80
CA ILE A 478 -36.03 32.03 -3.99
C ILE A 478 -36.97 33.02 -3.31
N ALA A 479 -36.43 34.08 -2.71
CA ALA A 479 -37.20 35.11 -2.02
C ALA A 479 -38.19 35.81 -2.97
N LEU A 480 -37.75 36.20 -4.17
CA LEU A 480 -38.60 36.76 -5.22
C LEU A 480 -39.71 35.79 -5.65
N LYS A 481 -39.35 34.52 -5.91
CA LYS A 481 -40.32 33.48 -6.30
C LYS A 481 -41.38 33.26 -5.21
N LYS A 482 -40.98 33.27 -3.94
CA LYS A 482 -41.90 33.08 -2.79
C LYS A 482 -42.74 34.31 -2.49
N ALA A 483 -42.19 35.50 -2.67
CA ALA A 483 -42.92 36.77 -2.58
C ALA A 483 -43.84 37.03 -3.78
N ASN A 484 -43.79 36.18 -4.83
CA ASN A 484 -44.48 36.39 -6.10
C ASN A 484 -44.18 37.77 -6.70
N ALA A 485 -42.90 38.15 -6.68
CA ALA A 485 -42.37 39.42 -7.20
C ALA A 485 -41.39 39.16 -8.35
N LYS A 486 -41.38 40.03 -9.37
CA LYS A 486 -40.47 39.95 -10.52
C LYS A 486 -39.14 40.65 -10.27
N SER A 487 -39.10 41.61 -9.35
CA SER A 487 -37.91 42.36 -8.96
C SER A 487 -37.93 42.70 -7.47
N ILE A 488 -36.78 43.11 -6.94
CA ILE A 488 -36.65 43.59 -5.56
C ILE A 488 -37.55 44.81 -5.35
N ASP A 489 -37.57 45.75 -6.30
CA ASP A 489 -38.43 46.94 -6.20
C ASP A 489 -39.91 46.58 -6.08
N GLU A 490 -40.39 45.60 -6.85
CA GLU A 490 -41.76 45.10 -6.75
C GLU A 490 -42.01 44.45 -5.38
N ALA A 491 -41.07 43.65 -4.88
CA ALA A 491 -41.17 43.05 -3.55
C ALA A 491 -41.23 44.12 -2.44
N MET A 492 -40.42 45.17 -2.54
CA MET A 492 -40.31 46.24 -1.53
C MET A 492 -41.49 47.22 -1.57
N SER A 493 -42.13 47.41 -2.73
CA SER A 493 -43.27 48.32 -2.89
C SER A 493 -44.58 47.83 -2.24
N GLU A 494 -44.71 46.53 -1.97
CA GLU A 494 -45.89 45.94 -1.32
C GLU A 494 -45.54 45.34 0.04
N PRO A 495 -46.09 45.85 1.18
CA PRO A 495 -45.70 45.39 2.51
C PRO A 495 -45.83 43.88 2.75
N LYS A 496 -46.80 43.21 2.10
CA LYS A 496 -46.98 41.76 2.18
C LYS A 496 -45.87 41.00 1.45
N LYS A 497 -45.47 41.47 0.26
CA LYS A 497 -44.39 40.85 -0.53
C LYS A 497 -43.04 41.10 0.13
N GLN A 498 -42.80 42.30 0.65
CA GLN A 498 -41.59 42.66 1.38
C GLN A 498 -41.39 41.73 2.58
N LYS A 499 -42.43 41.55 3.41
CA LYS A 499 -42.35 40.66 4.57
C LYS A 499 -41.95 39.23 4.18
N ILE A 500 -42.50 38.70 3.10
CA ILE A 500 -42.15 37.35 2.60
C ILE A 500 -40.72 37.34 2.06
N TYR A 501 -40.33 38.35 1.28
CA TYR A 501 -38.97 38.46 0.74
C TYR A 501 -37.92 38.49 1.86
N ASP A 502 -38.10 39.36 2.85
CA ASP A 502 -37.19 39.50 4.00
C ASP A 502 -37.12 38.20 4.83
N GLU A 503 -38.26 37.53 5.03
CA GLU A 503 -38.30 36.22 5.71
C GLU A 503 -37.40 35.20 5.01
N TYR A 504 -37.50 35.05 3.69
CA TYR A 504 -36.70 34.08 2.93
C TYR A 504 -35.23 34.50 2.80
N MET A 505 -34.92 35.79 2.72
CA MET A 505 -33.53 36.28 2.73
C MET A 505 -32.81 35.96 4.05
N ALA A 506 -33.55 35.98 5.17
CA ALA A 506 -33.03 35.66 6.49
C ALA A 506 -32.80 34.16 6.73
N LYS A 507 -33.41 33.25 5.95
CA LYS A 507 -33.29 31.80 6.17
C LYS A 507 -31.86 31.28 5.94
N PRO A 508 -31.44 30.22 6.67
CA PRO A 508 -30.21 29.50 6.37
C PRO A 508 -30.20 28.94 4.95
N MET A 509 -29.03 28.92 4.30
CA MET A 509 -28.91 28.42 2.93
C MET A 509 -29.32 26.94 2.80
N SER A 510 -29.05 26.11 3.79
CA SER A 510 -29.42 24.70 3.79
C SER A 510 -30.94 24.47 3.83
N GLU A 511 -31.71 25.39 4.42
CA GLU A 511 -33.18 25.35 4.35
C GLU A 511 -33.68 25.80 2.98
N LEU A 512 -33.07 26.84 2.41
CA LEU A 512 -33.44 27.37 1.10
C LEU A 512 -33.13 26.38 -0.01
N GLU A 513 -31.98 25.70 0.04
CA GLU A 513 -31.60 24.68 -0.93
C GLU A 513 -32.59 23.50 -0.99
N LYS A 514 -33.28 23.17 0.12
CA LYS A 514 -34.32 22.11 0.14
C LYS A 514 -35.54 22.46 -0.72
N ILE A 515 -35.79 23.73 -0.99
CA ILE A 515 -36.91 24.23 -1.80
C ILE A 515 -36.45 24.88 -3.11
N ALA A 516 -35.14 24.85 -3.39
CA ALA A 516 -34.49 25.41 -4.58
C ALA A 516 -34.53 24.48 -5.80
N ASP A 517 -35.54 23.64 -5.91
CA ASP A 517 -35.66 22.68 -7.01
C ASP A 517 -35.78 23.42 -8.34
N SER A 518 -35.03 22.94 -9.35
CA SER A 518 -34.77 23.56 -10.66
C SER A 518 -33.64 24.59 -10.79
N ILE A 519 -33.12 25.20 -9.71
CA ILE A 519 -32.03 26.20 -9.85
C ILE A 519 -30.73 25.56 -10.35
N PHE A 520 -30.43 24.35 -9.87
CA PHE A 520 -29.22 23.61 -10.20
C PHE A 520 -29.39 22.66 -11.40
N ASP A 521 -30.59 22.59 -11.99
CA ASP A 521 -30.87 21.67 -13.09
C ASP A 521 -30.53 22.28 -14.47
N ASP A 522 -30.18 23.58 -14.49
CA ASP A 522 -29.91 24.32 -15.71
C ASP A 522 -28.55 23.97 -16.35
N GLU A 523 -28.45 24.25 -17.65
CA GLU A 523 -27.24 23.98 -18.42
C GLU A 523 -26.05 24.82 -17.93
N LYS A 524 -26.32 26.02 -17.40
CA LYS A 524 -25.29 26.92 -16.86
C LYS A 524 -24.55 26.27 -15.69
N HIS A 525 -25.27 25.67 -14.74
CA HIS A 525 -24.70 24.93 -13.63
C HIS A 525 -23.76 23.83 -14.14
N LYS A 526 -24.28 22.95 -15.01
CA LYS A 526 -23.53 21.80 -15.54
C LYS A 526 -22.26 22.21 -16.29
N ARG A 527 -22.32 23.28 -17.09
CA ARG A 527 -21.14 23.84 -17.77
C ARG A 527 -20.11 24.38 -16.80
N LEU A 528 -20.53 25.03 -15.72
CA LEU A 528 -19.60 25.50 -14.67
C LEU A 528 -18.94 24.35 -13.93
N VAL A 529 -19.66 23.26 -13.67
CA VAL A 529 -19.10 22.03 -13.11
C VAL A 529 -18.01 21.45 -14.00
N VAL A 530 -18.28 21.25 -15.30
CA VAL A 530 -17.27 20.69 -16.23
C VAL A 530 -16.04 21.58 -16.37
N ARG A 531 -16.21 22.91 -16.35
CA ARG A 531 -15.09 23.87 -16.38
C ARG A 531 -14.21 23.76 -15.14
N ASP A 532 -14.81 23.73 -13.94
CA ASP A 532 -14.04 23.56 -12.70
C ASP A 532 -13.27 22.23 -12.68
N ILE A 533 -13.92 21.14 -13.13
CA ILE A 533 -13.28 19.84 -13.25
C ILE A 533 -12.06 19.93 -14.18
N LYS A 534 -12.22 20.53 -15.38
CA LYS A 534 -11.12 20.75 -16.34
C LYS A 534 -9.95 21.50 -15.70
N ASP A 535 -10.23 22.65 -15.07
CA ASP A 535 -9.21 23.55 -14.55
C ASP A 535 -8.38 22.90 -13.43
N ARG A 536 -8.99 22.01 -12.65
CA ARG A 536 -8.35 21.37 -11.49
C ARG A 536 -7.82 19.97 -11.78
N PHE A 537 -8.29 19.30 -12.82
CA PHE A 537 -8.00 17.88 -13.08
C PHE A 537 -6.50 17.60 -13.10
N THR A 538 -5.71 18.41 -13.81
CA THR A 538 -4.24 18.26 -13.90
C THR A 538 -3.58 18.26 -12.52
N SER A 539 -4.03 19.12 -11.61
CA SER A 539 -3.49 19.20 -10.24
C SER A 539 -3.87 18.00 -9.40
N VAL A 540 -5.17 17.74 -9.30
CA VAL A 540 -5.68 16.70 -8.40
C VAL A 540 -5.30 15.31 -8.89
N SER A 541 -5.17 15.09 -10.21
CA SER A 541 -4.74 13.81 -10.79
C SER A 541 -3.23 13.62 -10.84
N ARG A 542 -2.42 14.61 -10.44
CA ARG A 542 -0.96 14.62 -10.66
C ARG A 542 -0.61 14.37 -12.13
N ALA A 543 -1.06 15.27 -13.01
CA ALA A 543 -0.84 15.18 -14.45
C ALA A 543 -1.32 13.84 -15.05
N ARG A 544 -2.57 13.45 -14.75
CA ARG A 544 -3.22 12.22 -15.25
C ARG A 544 -2.58 10.92 -14.74
N HIS A 545 -1.76 10.99 -13.69
CA HIS A 545 -1.24 9.80 -13.00
C HIS A 545 -2.38 9.03 -12.30
N TYR A 546 -3.33 9.75 -11.71
CA TYR A 546 -4.52 9.19 -11.07
C TYR A 546 -5.81 9.42 -11.87
N HIS A 547 -6.79 8.56 -11.61
CA HIS A 547 -8.12 8.64 -12.21
C HIS A 547 -9.12 9.31 -11.27
N ALA A 548 -10.23 9.78 -11.83
CA ALA A 548 -11.36 10.29 -11.06
C ALA A 548 -12.69 9.56 -11.37
N ILE A 549 -13.58 9.60 -10.39
CA ILE A 549 -14.99 9.22 -10.57
C ILE A 549 -15.83 10.49 -10.51
N PHE A 550 -16.80 10.64 -11.41
CA PHE A 550 -17.80 11.70 -11.37
C PHE A 550 -19.18 11.10 -11.21
N THR A 551 -19.87 11.42 -10.11
CA THR A 551 -21.21 10.89 -9.84
C THR A 551 -22.30 11.93 -10.00
N THR A 552 -23.33 11.55 -10.77
CA THR A 552 -24.45 12.40 -11.15
C THR A 552 -25.75 11.88 -10.54
N ARG A 553 -26.77 12.73 -10.51
CA ARG A 553 -28.07 12.43 -9.91
C ARG A 553 -28.89 11.39 -10.69
N SER A 554 -28.79 11.39 -12.02
CA SER A 554 -29.53 10.47 -12.89
C SER A 554 -28.74 10.09 -14.14
N ILE A 555 -29.26 9.11 -14.90
CA ILE A 555 -28.68 8.66 -16.17
C ILE A 555 -28.74 9.77 -17.23
N GLU A 556 -29.83 10.54 -17.24
CA GLU A 556 -29.99 11.69 -18.14
C GLU A 556 -28.94 12.76 -17.84
N ASP A 557 -28.72 13.09 -16.56
CA ASP A 557 -27.65 14.01 -16.17
C ASP A 557 -26.28 13.46 -16.58
N ALA A 558 -26.03 12.15 -16.43
CA ALA A 558 -24.77 11.52 -16.87
C ALA A 558 -24.51 11.68 -18.36
N ILE A 559 -25.53 11.49 -19.21
CA ILE A 559 -25.43 11.66 -20.67
C ILE A 559 -25.19 13.13 -21.03
N ILE A 560 -25.88 14.07 -20.38
CA ILE A 560 -25.66 15.51 -20.60
C ILE A 560 -24.22 15.88 -20.24
N TYR A 561 -23.74 15.45 -19.08
CA TYR A 561 -22.38 15.71 -18.65
C TYR A 561 -21.36 15.11 -19.60
N TYR A 562 -21.56 13.87 -20.07
CA TYR A 562 -20.68 13.26 -21.06
C TYR A 562 -20.53 14.12 -22.32
N LYS A 563 -21.65 14.63 -22.86
CA LYS A 563 -21.64 15.54 -24.02
C LYS A 563 -20.91 16.85 -23.71
N LEU A 564 -21.11 17.42 -22.53
CA LEU A 564 -20.39 18.63 -22.10
C LEU A 564 -18.89 18.40 -21.94
N PHE A 565 -18.44 17.24 -21.44
CA PHE A 565 -17.03 16.89 -21.40
C PHE A 565 -16.42 16.83 -22.81
N LYS A 566 -17.10 16.18 -23.77
CA LYS A 566 -16.68 16.14 -25.17
C LYS A 566 -16.58 17.55 -25.79
N GLU A 567 -17.49 18.45 -25.43
CA GLU A 567 -17.51 19.82 -25.93
C GLU A 567 -16.41 20.70 -25.32
N ILE A 568 -16.24 20.66 -24.00
CA ILE A 568 -15.43 21.64 -23.24
C ILE A 568 -13.97 21.18 -23.06
N THR A 569 -13.75 19.87 -22.98
CA THR A 569 -12.46 19.26 -22.64
C THR A 569 -12.26 17.92 -23.38
N PRO A 570 -12.24 17.93 -24.73
CA PRO A 570 -12.06 16.71 -25.54
C PRO A 570 -10.71 16.00 -25.30
N GLU A 571 -9.74 16.66 -24.68
CA GLU A 571 -8.45 16.09 -24.30
C GLU A 571 -8.53 15.06 -23.16
N LEU A 572 -9.59 15.12 -22.34
CA LEU A 572 -9.85 14.17 -21.27
C LEU A 572 -10.63 12.97 -21.80
N LYS A 573 -10.13 11.77 -21.52
CA LYS A 573 -10.80 10.51 -21.87
C LYS A 573 -11.82 10.21 -20.80
N VAL A 574 -13.08 10.39 -21.16
CA VAL A 574 -14.23 10.20 -20.28
C VAL A 574 -15.03 8.98 -20.74
N ALA A 575 -15.53 8.19 -19.80
CA ALA A 575 -16.43 7.08 -20.08
C ALA A 575 -17.62 7.09 -19.13
N GLY A 576 -18.76 6.53 -19.56
CA GLY A 576 -19.95 6.36 -18.72
C GLY A 576 -20.21 4.89 -18.36
N LEU A 577 -20.63 4.64 -17.12
CA LEU A 577 -21.04 3.32 -16.65
C LEU A 577 -22.27 3.40 -15.75
N PHE A 578 -23.39 2.88 -16.25
CA PHE A 578 -24.67 2.83 -15.55
C PHE A 578 -25.54 1.70 -16.11
N ASP A 579 -26.76 1.54 -15.59
CA ASP A 579 -27.62 0.41 -15.94
C ASP A 579 -28.04 0.45 -17.42
N PRO A 580 -27.67 -0.56 -18.24
CA PRO A 580 -28.03 -0.61 -19.65
C PRO A 580 -29.47 -1.05 -19.90
N SER A 581 -30.25 -1.41 -18.87
CA SER A 581 -31.66 -1.81 -19.02
C SER A 581 -32.50 -0.69 -19.65
N ILE A 582 -33.34 -1.04 -20.63
CA ILE A 582 -34.21 -0.10 -21.34
C ILE A 582 -35.65 -0.52 -21.07
N ASP A 583 -36.39 0.34 -20.35
CA ASP A 583 -37.83 0.15 -20.17
C ASP A 583 -38.57 0.66 -21.42
N ASN A 584 -39.27 -0.23 -22.12
CA ASN A 584 -39.94 0.04 -23.40
C ASN A 584 -41.18 0.99 -23.31
N SER A 585 -41.34 1.72 -22.22
CA SER A 585 -42.57 2.45 -21.89
C SER A 585 -42.51 3.97 -22.09
N SER A 586 -41.38 4.56 -22.52
CA SER A 586 -41.27 6.03 -22.63
C SER A 586 -40.29 6.55 -23.70
N LEU A 587 -40.49 7.78 -24.17
CA LEU A 587 -39.56 8.52 -25.04
C LEU A 587 -38.15 8.64 -24.44
N LYS A 588 -38.04 8.72 -23.10
CA LYS A 588 -36.77 8.76 -22.37
C LYS A 588 -35.92 7.50 -22.55
N ALA A 589 -36.54 6.38 -22.94
CA ALA A 589 -35.85 5.12 -23.20
C ALA A 589 -34.93 5.23 -24.44
N PHE A 590 -35.37 5.93 -25.48
CA PHE A 590 -34.59 6.14 -26.71
C PHE A 590 -33.39 7.05 -26.49
N ASP A 591 -33.55 8.16 -25.76
CA ASP A 591 -32.45 9.07 -25.43
C ASP A 591 -31.37 8.37 -24.59
N LYS A 592 -31.80 7.52 -23.65
CA LYS A 592 -30.91 6.68 -22.85
C LYS A 592 -30.12 5.70 -23.72
N GLU A 593 -30.81 4.97 -24.60
CA GLU A 593 -30.18 4.01 -25.51
C GLU A 593 -29.15 4.69 -26.41
N ALA A 594 -29.54 5.78 -27.08
CA ALA A 594 -28.65 6.55 -27.96
C ALA A 594 -27.41 7.06 -27.22
N GLY A 595 -27.58 7.60 -26.00
CA GLY A 595 -26.46 8.05 -25.18
C GLY A 595 -25.50 6.93 -24.78
N ILE A 596 -26.01 5.73 -24.43
CA ILE A 596 -25.18 4.57 -24.11
C ILE A 596 -24.41 4.10 -25.35
N LEU A 597 -25.07 4.01 -26.51
CA LEU A 597 -24.44 3.61 -27.76
C LEU A 597 -23.34 4.58 -28.17
N GLU A 598 -23.56 5.88 -28.03
CA GLU A 598 -22.53 6.91 -28.29
C GLU A 598 -21.30 6.69 -27.40
N MET A 599 -21.47 6.54 -26.09
CA MET A 599 -20.34 6.32 -25.17
C MET A 599 -19.61 4.99 -25.43
N LEU A 600 -20.34 3.92 -25.76
CA LEU A 600 -19.73 2.62 -26.10
C LEU A 600 -18.90 2.73 -27.37
N GLN A 601 -19.42 3.40 -28.39
CA GLN A 601 -18.72 3.62 -29.65
C GLN A 601 -17.44 4.45 -29.42
N ASP A 602 -17.55 5.58 -28.73
CA ASP A 602 -16.40 6.42 -28.41
C ASP A 602 -15.34 5.67 -27.60
N TYR A 603 -15.75 4.83 -26.64
CA TYR A 603 -14.82 4.00 -25.86
C TYR A 603 -14.12 2.95 -26.73
N ASN A 604 -14.87 2.29 -27.62
CA ASN A 604 -14.33 1.32 -28.57
C ASN A 604 -13.31 1.96 -29.50
N ASP A 605 -13.60 3.14 -30.04
CA ASP A 605 -12.72 3.87 -30.94
C ASP A 605 -11.47 4.37 -30.21
N THR A 606 -11.63 4.91 -28.99
CA THR A 606 -10.51 5.42 -28.18
C THR A 606 -9.53 4.33 -27.76
N PHE A 607 -10.04 3.14 -27.39
CA PHE A 607 -9.24 2.07 -26.79
C PHE A 607 -9.10 0.82 -27.67
N ASN A 608 -9.51 0.90 -28.94
CA ASN A 608 -9.51 -0.19 -29.91
C ASN A 608 -10.18 -1.46 -29.37
N LYS A 609 -11.45 -1.33 -28.97
CA LYS A 609 -12.30 -2.40 -28.43
C LYS A 609 -13.54 -2.62 -29.31
N SER A 610 -14.32 -3.65 -28.99
CA SER A 610 -15.52 -4.04 -29.74
C SER A 610 -16.68 -4.44 -28.83
N PHE A 611 -16.92 -3.63 -27.80
CA PHE A 611 -18.04 -3.84 -26.88
C PHE A 611 -19.38 -3.43 -27.51
N THR A 612 -20.43 -4.15 -27.14
CA THR A 612 -21.80 -3.98 -27.59
C THR A 612 -22.76 -4.03 -26.41
N MET A 613 -24.03 -3.65 -26.61
CA MET A 613 -25.06 -3.77 -25.57
C MET A 613 -25.22 -5.20 -25.05
N GLN A 614 -25.05 -6.21 -25.91
CA GLN A 614 -25.17 -7.62 -25.52
C GLN A 614 -24.03 -8.07 -24.59
N ASN A 615 -22.83 -7.49 -24.74
CA ASN A 615 -21.65 -7.83 -23.93
C ASN A 615 -21.27 -6.71 -22.93
N TYR A 616 -22.22 -5.87 -22.52
CA TYR A 616 -21.99 -4.74 -21.61
C TYR A 616 -21.29 -5.13 -20.28
N LYS A 617 -21.47 -6.38 -19.82
CA LYS A 617 -20.73 -6.92 -18.67
C LYS A 617 -19.22 -6.95 -18.90
N SER A 618 -18.79 -7.30 -20.12
CA SER A 618 -17.37 -7.29 -20.52
C SER A 618 -16.83 -5.87 -20.61
N TYR A 619 -17.63 -4.91 -21.10
CA TYR A 619 -17.29 -3.48 -21.08
C TYR A 619 -17.04 -2.98 -19.64
N LYS A 620 -17.96 -3.29 -18.73
CA LYS A 620 -17.80 -2.99 -17.30
C LYS A 620 -16.53 -3.60 -16.70
N ALA A 621 -16.24 -4.85 -17.02
CA ALA A 621 -15.04 -5.53 -16.55
C ALA A 621 -13.76 -4.85 -17.07
N ASP A 622 -13.73 -4.47 -18.35
CA ASP A 622 -12.61 -3.75 -18.97
C ASP A 622 -12.35 -2.40 -18.30
N ILE A 623 -13.40 -1.57 -18.11
CA ILE A 623 -13.29 -0.29 -17.38
C ILE A 623 -12.74 -0.51 -15.98
N SER A 624 -13.28 -1.49 -15.26
CA SER A 624 -12.90 -1.78 -13.87
C SER A 624 -11.42 -2.16 -13.79
N ALA A 625 -10.94 -3.01 -14.70
CA ALA A 625 -9.55 -3.43 -14.77
C ALA A 625 -8.62 -2.28 -15.21
N ARG A 626 -9.06 -1.45 -16.17
CA ARG A 626 -8.31 -0.29 -16.66
C ARG A 626 -8.07 0.74 -15.56
N LEU A 627 -9.12 1.16 -14.85
CA LEU A 627 -9.04 2.09 -13.73
C LEU A 627 -8.29 1.53 -12.51
N ALA A 628 -8.17 0.20 -12.40
CA ALA A 628 -7.46 -0.46 -11.31
C ALA A 628 -6.03 -0.88 -11.68
N HIS A 629 -5.64 -0.72 -12.95
CA HIS A 629 -4.37 -1.21 -13.52
C HIS A 629 -4.16 -2.70 -13.23
N LYS A 630 -5.21 -3.49 -13.44
CA LYS A 630 -5.19 -4.95 -13.25
C LYS A 630 -5.09 -5.68 -14.59
N ASP A 631 -4.68 -6.93 -14.54
CA ASP A 631 -4.60 -7.84 -15.68
C ASP A 631 -3.76 -7.25 -16.84
N ALA A 632 -4.37 -7.02 -18.00
CA ALA A 632 -3.72 -6.43 -19.17
C ALA A 632 -3.26 -4.97 -18.97
N TYR A 633 -3.67 -4.31 -17.88
CA TYR A 633 -3.46 -2.89 -17.64
C TYR A 633 -2.42 -2.58 -16.55
N LYS A 634 -1.64 -3.57 -16.07
CA LYS A 634 -0.60 -3.35 -15.05
C LYS A 634 0.45 -2.30 -15.44
N ASN A 635 0.78 -2.23 -16.73
CA ASN A 635 1.72 -1.25 -17.31
C ASN A 635 1.03 -0.47 -18.42
N ILE A 636 -0.16 0.08 -18.14
CA ILE A 636 -0.95 0.78 -19.12
C ILE A 636 -0.23 2.05 -19.63
N ALA A 637 -0.12 2.18 -20.95
CA ALA A 637 0.44 3.37 -21.58
C ALA A 637 -0.42 4.61 -21.28
N GLU A 638 0.19 5.79 -21.20
CA GLU A 638 -0.52 7.06 -20.92
C GLU A 638 -1.67 7.31 -21.91
N ASN A 639 -1.47 6.98 -23.19
CA ASN A 639 -2.51 7.13 -24.19
C ASN A 639 -3.66 6.12 -24.05
N GLN A 640 -3.51 5.07 -23.24
CA GLN A 640 -4.53 4.05 -22.96
C GLN A 640 -5.22 4.24 -21.60
N LYS A 641 -4.79 5.20 -20.77
CA LYS A 641 -5.46 5.51 -19.50
C LYS A 641 -6.82 6.19 -19.73
N LEU A 642 -7.80 5.84 -18.91
CA LEU A 642 -9.08 6.56 -18.78
C LEU A 642 -8.91 7.66 -17.74
N ASP A 643 -9.38 8.88 -17.97
CA ASP A 643 -9.18 9.97 -17.00
C ASP A 643 -10.33 10.05 -15.99
N ILE A 644 -11.58 10.04 -16.47
CA ILE A 644 -12.78 10.24 -15.66
C ILE A 644 -13.84 9.18 -15.99
N LEU A 645 -14.40 8.55 -14.97
CA LEU A 645 -15.57 7.68 -15.08
C LEU A 645 -16.83 8.37 -14.56
N ILE A 646 -17.81 8.59 -15.43
CA ILE A 646 -19.14 9.09 -15.06
C ILE A 646 -20.01 7.92 -14.61
N VAL A 647 -20.61 8.04 -13.42
CA VAL A 647 -21.48 7.03 -12.81
C VAL A 647 -22.73 7.65 -12.19
N VAL A 648 -23.77 6.84 -12.00
CA VAL A 648 -24.89 7.21 -11.12
C VAL A 648 -24.68 6.56 -9.75
N ASP A 649 -25.05 5.29 -9.60
CA ASP A 649 -24.83 4.51 -8.36
C ASP A 649 -23.83 3.35 -8.56
N MET A 650 -23.38 3.09 -9.78
CA MET A 650 -22.39 2.05 -10.06
C MET A 650 -21.00 2.48 -9.57
N MET A 651 -20.16 1.50 -9.18
CA MET A 651 -18.77 1.70 -8.74
C MET A 651 -18.58 2.51 -7.45
N LEU A 652 -19.65 3.06 -6.85
CA LEU A 652 -19.61 3.75 -5.56
C LEU A 652 -19.54 2.77 -4.37
N THR A 653 -19.88 1.50 -4.60
CA THR A 653 -19.77 0.40 -3.63
C THR A 653 -19.04 -0.79 -4.25
N GLY A 654 -18.27 -1.53 -3.44
CA GLY A 654 -17.59 -2.76 -3.86
C GLY A 654 -16.40 -2.60 -4.83
N TYR A 655 -16.28 -1.50 -5.56
CA TYR A 655 -15.15 -1.26 -6.47
C TYR A 655 -13.89 -0.77 -5.76
N ASP A 656 -12.76 -1.44 -5.95
CA ASP A 656 -11.51 -1.14 -5.26
C ASP A 656 -10.37 -0.82 -6.23
N SER A 657 -9.84 0.42 -6.18
CA SER A 657 -8.66 0.84 -6.94
C SER A 657 -7.76 1.75 -6.11
N LYS A 658 -6.45 1.49 -6.18
CA LYS A 658 -5.42 2.36 -5.60
C LYS A 658 -5.14 3.60 -6.46
N TRP A 659 -5.51 3.56 -7.74
CA TRP A 659 -5.24 4.59 -8.75
C TRP A 659 -6.31 5.68 -8.85
N VAL A 660 -7.47 5.48 -8.19
CA VAL A 660 -8.49 6.54 -8.06
C VAL A 660 -8.19 7.36 -6.82
N ASN A 661 -8.00 8.67 -6.99
CA ASN A 661 -7.72 9.58 -5.88
C ASN A 661 -8.74 10.72 -5.75
N THR A 662 -9.63 10.90 -6.73
CA THR A 662 -10.56 12.03 -6.77
C THR A 662 -11.98 11.56 -7.07
N ILE A 663 -12.95 12.13 -6.36
CA ILE A 663 -14.38 11.99 -6.67
C ILE A 663 -15.03 13.37 -6.79
N PHE A 664 -15.71 13.58 -7.91
CA PHE A 664 -16.55 14.74 -8.18
C PHE A 664 -18.02 14.34 -7.98
N ILE A 665 -18.80 15.19 -7.31
CA ILE A 665 -20.15 14.86 -6.86
C ILE A 665 -21.12 15.98 -7.26
N ASP A 666 -22.01 15.68 -8.21
CA ASP A 666 -23.12 16.56 -8.57
C ASP A 666 -24.48 15.93 -8.23
N ARG A 667 -24.66 15.65 -6.94
CA ARG A 667 -25.91 15.14 -6.34
C ARG A 667 -25.87 15.27 -4.82
N LEU A 668 -27.03 15.22 -4.18
CA LEU A 668 -27.10 14.99 -2.74
C LEU A 668 -26.83 13.52 -2.41
N MET A 669 -26.11 13.31 -1.31
CA MET A 669 -25.98 12.02 -0.64
C MET A 669 -26.16 12.20 0.86
N GLU A 670 -26.45 11.10 1.54
CA GLU A 670 -26.68 11.06 2.97
C GLU A 670 -25.99 9.81 3.55
N TYR A 671 -25.53 9.94 4.80
CA TYR A 671 -25.03 8.84 5.63
C TYR A 671 -24.14 7.82 4.90
N GLU A 672 -24.60 6.59 4.70
CA GLU A 672 -23.79 5.49 4.16
C GLU A 672 -23.25 5.79 2.76
N LYS A 673 -24.03 6.48 1.93
CA LYS A 673 -23.64 6.80 0.55
C LYS A 673 -22.44 7.73 0.51
N ILE A 674 -22.33 8.65 1.49
CA ILE A 674 -21.20 9.56 1.62
C ILE A 674 -19.93 8.77 1.92
N ILE A 675 -19.95 7.95 2.98
CA ILE A 675 -18.77 7.19 3.41
C ILE A 675 -18.33 6.20 2.33
N GLN A 676 -19.26 5.49 1.68
CA GLN A 676 -18.95 4.55 0.61
C GLN A 676 -18.31 5.23 -0.60
N SER A 677 -18.90 6.33 -1.06
CA SER A 677 -18.41 7.07 -2.24
C SER A 677 -17.05 7.72 -1.96
N PHE A 678 -16.88 8.36 -0.80
CA PHE A 678 -15.61 9.02 -0.45
C PHE A 678 -14.51 7.97 -0.32
N SER A 679 -14.80 6.81 0.29
CA SER A 679 -13.86 5.69 0.44
C SER A 679 -13.45 5.00 -0.87
N ARG A 680 -13.84 5.52 -2.05
CA ARG A 680 -13.24 5.14 -3.34
C ARG A 680 -11.90 5.82 -3.61
N THR A 681 -11.60 6.90 -2.87
CA THR A 681 -10.43 7.75 -3.10
C THR A 681 -9.30 7.54 -2.08
N ASN A 682 -9.60 6.97 -0.91
CA ASN A 682 -8.70 6.96 0.25
C ASN A 682 -7.79 5.72 0.38
N ARG A 683 -7.55 4.99 -0.71
CA ARG A 683 -6.60 3.87 -0.71
C ARG A 683 -5.17 4.36 -0.68
N VAL A 684 -4.38 3.83 0.26
CA VAL A 684 -2.94 4.01 0.33
C VAL A 684 -2.30 3.41 -0.93
N PHE A 685 -1.43 4.17 -1.59
CA PHE A 685 -0.79 3.75 -2.83
C PHE A 685 0.70 4.05 -2.87
N ASP A 686 1.08 5.30 -3.08
CA ASP A 686 2.47 5.79 -3.19
C ASP A 686 2.69 6.99 -2.25
N ALA A 687 3.83 7.67 -2.37
CA ALA A 687 4.18 8.85 -1.56
C ALA A 687 3.43 10.13 -1.98
N TYR A 688 2.86 10.18 -3.19
CA TYR A 688 2.20 11.37 -3.74
C TYR A 688 0.71 11.40 -3.42
N LYS A 689 0.11 10.23 -3.17
CA LYS A 689 -1.29 10.10 -2.76
C LYS A 689 -1.42 10.21 -1.24
N LEU A 690 -1.61 11.43 -0.75
CA LEU A 690 -1.68 11.75 0.69
C LEU A 690 -3.09 11.72 1.29
N PHE A 691 -4.12 11.98 0.48
CA PHE A 691 -5.53 11.94 0.86
C PHE A 691 -6.42 11.72 -0.37
N GLY A 692 -7.68 11.37 -0.12
CA GLY A 692 -8.71 11.33 -1.14
C GLY A 692 -9.31 12.71 -1.38
N ASN A 693 -9.38 13.16 -2.63
CA ASN A 693 -9.97 14.44 -2.99
C ASN A 693 -11.48 14.28 -3.24
N VAL A 694 -12.28 15.14 -2.62
CA VAL A 694 -13.74 15.15 -2.75
C VAL A 694 -14.23 16.55 -3.09
N PHE A 695 -14.83 16.70 -4.27
CA PHE A 695 -15.44 17.96 -4.71
C PHE A 695 -16.93 17.77 -4.91
N TYR A 696 -17.75 18.66 -4.35
CA TYR A 696 -19.20 18.61 -4.50
C TYR A 696 -19.79 19.95 -4.95
N TYR A 697 -20.74 19.88 -5.88
CA TYR A 697 -21.26 21.03 -6.62
C TYR A 697 -22.75 21.31 -6.35
N TYR A 698 -23.51 20.25 -6.05
CA TYR A 698 -24.96 20.32 -5.89
C TYR A 698 -25.37 20.66 -4.46
N LYS A 699 -26.21 21.71 -4.29
CA LYS A 699 -26.78 22.13 -2.99
C LYS A 699 -25.73 22.08 -1.86
N THR A 700 -24.64 22.84 -2.05
CA THR A 700 -23.41 22.71 -1.25
C THR A 700 -23.63 22.88 0.26
N ASN A 701 -24.55 23.73 0.70
CA ASN A 701 -24.77 23.97 2.12
C ASN A 701 -25.48 22.76 2.77
N THR A 702 -26.46 22.19 2.09
CA THR A 702 -27.18 20.98 2.49
C THR A 702 -26.26 19.77 2.47
N MET A 703 -25.45 19.64 1.42
CA MET A 703 -24.49 18.54 1.30
C MET A 703 -23.45 18.59 2.42
N LYS A 704 -22.98 19.78 2.83
CA LYS A 704 -22.10 19.95 3.99
C LYS A 704 -22.73 19.42 5.28
N GLU A 705 -23.99 19.77 5.57
CA GLU A 705 -24.70 19.23 6.74
C GLU A 705 -24.81 17.70 6.69
N ASN A 706 -25.05 17.13 5.50
CA ASN A 706 -25.13 15.68 5.33
C ASN A 706 -23.77 15.00 5.54
N ILE A 707 -22.68 15.63 5.10
CA ILE A 707 -21.30 15.17 5.33
C ILE A 707 -21.00 15.18 6.84
N ASP A 708 -21.28 16.28 7.53
CA ASP A 708 -21.05 16.41 8.97
C ASP A 708 -21.83 15.34 9.76
N LYS A 709 -23.11 15.11 9.40
CA LYS A 709 -23.93 14.03 9.98
C LYS A 709 -23.35 12.65 9.72
N ALA A 710 -22.88 12.37 8.50
CA ALA A 710 -22.32 11.08 8.13
C ALA A 710 -21.03 10.79 8.92
N PHE A 711 -20.10 11.74 8.98
CA PHE A 711 -18.85 11.56 9.73
C PHE A 711 -19.07 11.50 11.24
N LYS A 712 -20.06 12.22 11.78
CA LYS A 712 -20.45 12.08 13.18
C LYS A 712 -21.02 10.70 13.51
N LEU A 713 -21.75 10.08 12.57
CA LEU A 713 -22.33 8.75 12.77
C LEU A 713 -21.28 7.64 12.62
N TYR A 714 -20.36 7.78 11.66
CA TYR A 714 -19.45 6.70 11.26
C TYR A 714 -17.99 6.85 11.69
N GLY A 715 -17.62 7.99 12.27
CA GLY A 715 -16.26 8.28 12.71
C GLY A 715 -16.24 8.93 14.08
N ASP A 716 -15.07 8.93 14.70
CA ASP A 716 -14.87 9.61 15.97
C ASP A 716 -14.50 11.07 15.70
N SER A 717 -15.28 11.99 16.27
CA SER A 717 -15.23 13.44 16.00
C SER A 717 -13.88 14.14 16.25
N ASN A 718 -12.91 13.46 16.87
CA ASN A 718 -11.64 14.05 17.32
C ASN A 718 -10.38 13.45 16.66
N ILE A 719 -10.50 12.69 15.55
CA ILE A 719 -9.31 12.06 14.95
C ILE A 719 -8.56 13.00 14.02
N LYS A 720 -7.30 13.30 14.40
CA LYS A 720 -6.33 13.97 13.55
C LYS A 720 -6.09 13.17 12.27
N GLY A 721 -6.10 13.84 11.13
CA GLY A 721 -5.86 13.23 9.81
C GLY A 721 -7.10 12.70 9.10
N LEU A 722 -8.30 12.75 9.72
CA LEU A 722 -9.56 12.44 9.03
C LEU A 722 -9.82 13.40 7.87
N PHE A 723 -9.64 14.69 8.13
CA PHE A 723 -9.64 15.72 7.12
C PHE A 723 -8.22 16.23 6.91
N ALA A 724 -7.85 16.40 5.65
CA ALA A 724 -6.59 17.03 5.29
C ALA A 724 -6.58 18.49 5.77
N ASP A 725 -5.42 18.94 6.22
CA ASP A 725 -5.17 20.36 6.49
C ASP A 725 -5.45 21.16 5.21
N LYS A 726 -6.00 22.37 5.36
CA LYS A 726 -6.31 23.23 4.21
C LYS A 726 -5.03 23.84 3.65
N ILE A 727 -5.10 24.31 2.41
CA ILE A 727 -3.93 24.86 1.69
C ILE A 727 -3.18 25.88 2.53
N LYS A 728 -3.90 26.78 3.21
CA LYS A 728 -3.31 27.76 4.14
C LYS A 728 -2.46 27.11 5.23
N ASP A 729 -3.00 26.11 5.92
CA ASP A 729 -2.33 25.41 7.01
C ASP A 729 -1.14 24.58 6.50
N ASN A 730 -1.30 23.93 5.34
CA ASN A 730 -0.21 23.21 4.67
C ASN A 730 0.93 24.15 4.29
N LEU A 731 0.65 25.33 3.74
CA LEU A 731 1.67 26.33 3.40
C LEU A 731 2.35 26.89 4.66
N GLN A 732 1.61 27.11 5.75
CA GLN A 732 2.21 27.51 7.02
C GLN A 732 3.11 26.42 7.61
N ASN A 733 2.69 25.15 7.55
CA ASN A 733 3.48 24.04 8.04
C ASN A 733 4.69 23.74 7.13
N LEU A 734 4.55 23.97 5.82
CA LEU A 734 5.67 23.97 4.87
C LEU A 734 6.73 24.99 5.27
N ASN A 735 6.32 26.22 5.57
CA ASN A 735 7.22 27.26 6.06
C ASN A 735 7.89 26.89 7.39
N LYS A 736 7.15 26.30 8.34
CA LYS A 736 7.74 25.83 9.61
C LYS A 736 8.80 24.76 9.40
N ALA A 737 8.51 23.76 8.57
CA ALA A 737 9.48 22.72 8.24
C ALA A 737 10.72 23.31 7.54
N PHE A 738 10.51 24.30 6.66
CA PHE A 738 11.61 25.03 6.05
C PHE A 738 12.42 25.86 7.06
N ASP A 739 11.79 26.54 8.01
CA ASP A 739 12.47 27.26 9.09
C ASP A 739 13.30 26.34 9.99
N GLU A 740 12.82 25.13 10.27
CA GLU A 740 13.58 24.11 10.99
C GLU A 740 14.85 23.72 10.21
N ILE A 741 14.75 23.53 8.90
CA ILE A 741 15.91 23.25 8.03
C ILE A 741 16.88 24.42 8.05
N CYS A 742 16.41 25.66 7.84
CA CYS A 742 17.23 26.86 7.92
C CYS A 742 17.97 26.95 9.26
N SER A 743 17.30 26.62 10.37
CA SER A 743 17.89 26.63 11.71
C SER A 743 18.98 25.57 11.87
N VAL A 744 18.76 24.35 11.36
CA VAL A 744 19.77 23.28 11.39
C VAL A 744 21.03 23.69 10.64
N PHE A 745 20.87 24.22 9.42
CA PHE A 745 22.00 24.63 8.58
C PHE A 745 22.73 25.87 9.12
N SER A 746 21.98 26.88 9.60
CA SER A 746 22.57 28.08 10.20
C SER A 746 23.39 27.77 11.45
N ASN A 747 22.91 26.86 12.31
CA ASN A 747 23.65 26.41 13.49
C ASN A 747 24.93 25.63 13.11
N ALA A 748 24.95 24.98 11.94
CA ALA A 748 26.13 24.34 11.38
C ALA A 748 27.07 25.33 10.63
N GLY A 749 26.72 26.62 10.56
CA GLY A 749 27.50 27.64 9.87
C GLY A 749 27.35 27.62 8.34
N ILE A 750 26.30 26.98 7.82
CA ILE A 750 26.04 26.83 6.38
C ILE A 750 24.80 27.65 6.03
N SER A 751 24.95 28.78 5.34
CA SER A 751 23.83 29.69 5.04
C SER A 751 23.15 29.43 3.68
N ASP A 752 23.80 28.69 2.79
CA ASP A 752 23.42 28.54 1.38
C ASP A 752 23.07 27.10 0.97
N PHE A 753 23.02 26.17 1.94
CA PHE A 753 22.78 24.74 1.75
C PHE A 753 23.82 24.06 0.81
N SER A 754 25.03 24.61 0.70
CA SER A 754 26.08 24.12 -0.19
C SER A 754 26.67 22.76 0.21
N SER A 755 26.66 22.42 1.50
CA SER A 755 27.14 21.13 2.04
C SER A 755 26.25 20.58 3.14
N LEU A 756 26.40 19.29 3.47
CA LEU A 756 25.75 18.71 4.65
C LEU A 756 26.37 19.24 5.96
N PRO A 757 25.60 19.27 7.06
CA PRO A 757 26.17 19.44 8.40
C PRO A 757 27.21 18.36 8.69
N SER A 758 28.25 18.69 9.46
CA SER A 758 29.35 17.74 9.74
C SER A 758 29.00 16.66 10.77
N ASP A 759 27.98 16.89 11.60
CA ASP A 759 27.60 15.99 12.69
C ASP A 759 26.33 15.18 12.38
N ASP A 760 26.34 13.94 12.86
CA ASP A 760 25.26 12.97 12.65
C ASP A 760 23.91 13.47 13.22
N GLU A 761 23.88 14.20 14.34
CA GLU A 761 22.62 14.67 14.96
C GLU A 761 21.91 15.71 14.09
N SER A 762 22.66 16.67 13.55
CA SER A 762 22.13 17.69 12.63
C SER A 762 21.66 17.08 11.32
N ILE A 763 22.39 16.10 10.77
CA ILE A 763 21.95 15.34 9.58
C ILE A 763 20.62 14.63 9.86
N ALA A 764 20.44 14.03 11.05
CA ALA A 764 19.19 13.39 11.46
C ALA A 764 18.02 14.39 11.47
N LYS A 765 18.24 15.56 12.08
CA LYS A 765 17.24 16.63 12.19
C LYS A 765 16.86 17.15 10.81
N PHE A 766 17.84 17.35 9.93
CA PHE A 766 17.59 17.74 8.54
C PHE A 766 16.77 16.69 7.78
N ALA A 767 17.13 15.41 7.85
CA ALA A 767 16.39 14.33 7.19
C ALA A 767 14.93 14.28 7.64
N LYS A 768 14.69 14.42 8.95
CA LYS A 768 13.34 14.47 9.53
C LYS A 768 12.55 15.70 9.06
N ALA A 769 13.16 16.89 9.08
CA ALA A 769 12.51 18.12 8.65
C ALA A 769 12.20 18.11 7.15
N MET A 770 13.08 17.54 6.32
CA MET A 770 12.84 17.34 4.88
C MET A 770 11.64 16.44 4.60
N LYS A 771 11.50 15.33 5.34
CA LYS A 771 10.32 14.46 5.23
C LYS A 771 9.01 15.22 5.49
N MET A 772 9.03 16.12 6.47
CA MET A 772 7.87 16.97 6.78
C MET A 772 7.63 18.04 5.69
N LEU A 773 8.70 18.71 5.23
CA LEU A 773 8.65 19.69 4.15
C LEU A 773 8.00 19.09 2.89
N GLU A 774 8.45 17.89 2.49
CA GLU A 774 7.92 17.17 1.34
C GLU A 774 6.46 16.80 1.48
N ARG A 775 6.06 16.30 2.65
CA ARG A 775 4.67 15.98 2.93
C ARG A 775 3.77 17.21 2.77
N TYR A 776 4.16 18.35 3.35
CA TYR A 776 3.36 19.58 3.27
C TYR A 776 3.36 20.19 1.86
N LYS A 777 4.49 20.17 1.16
CA LYS A 777 4.59 20.58 -0.25
C LYS A 777 3.65 19.75 -1.12
N ASN A 778 3.75 18.43 -1.03
CA ASN A 778 2.95 17.51 -1.84
C ASN A 778 1.45 17.62 -1.53
N SER A 779 1.09 17.92 -0.28
CA SER A 779 -0.29 18.19 0.14
C SER A 779 -0.82 19.48 -0.48
N ALA A 780 -0.03 20.56 -0.42
CA ALA A 780 -0.39 21.83 -1.03
C ALA A 780 -0.51 21.71 -2.56
N GLU A 781 0.37 20.93 -3.22
CA GLU A 781 0.32 20.71 -4.66
C GLU A 781 -0.96 20.01 -5.13
N LEU A 782 -1.43 19.02 -4.37
CA LEU A 782 -2.73 18.38 -4.61
C LEU A 782 -3.90 19.37 -4.45
N GLN A 783 -3.71 20.40 -3.61
CA GLN A 783 -4.67 21.48 -3.38
C GLN A 783 -4.55 22.63 -4.40
N GLY A 784 -3.62 22.52 -5.35
CA GLY A 784 -3.46 23.48 -6.46
C GLY A 784 -2.26 24.41 -6.36
N PHE A 785 -1.46 24.34 -5.29
CA PHE A 785 -0.18 25.08 -5.20
C PHE A 785 0.82 24.57 -6.24
N ARG A 786 1.66 25.46 -6.76
CA ARG A 786 2.85 25.09 -7.54
C ARG A 786 4.03 25.89 -7.05
N LEU A 787 5.16 25.21 -6.88
CA LEU A 787 6.40 25.87 -6.49
C LEU A 787 6.91 26.81 -7.60
N ASP A 788 6.59 26.52 -8.85
CA ASP A 788 6.87 27.37 -10.02
C ASP A 788 6.16 28.73 -9.97
N ASP A 789 5.06 28.84 -9.20
CA ASP A 789 4.32 30.10 -9.05
C ASP A 789 5.00 31.06 -8.04
N VAL A 790 6.04 30.61 -7.33
CA VAL A 790 6.81 31.43 -6.38
C VAL A 790 7.74 32.38 -7.12
N LYS A 791 7.39 33.68 -7.14
CA LYS A 791 8.15 34.73 -7.84
C LYS A 791 9.00 35.51 -6.85
N ASN A 792 10.27 35.75 -7.17
CA ASN A 792 11.22 36.47 -6.31
C ASN A 792 11.29 35.92 -4.87
N GLY A 793 11.12 34.61 -4.70
CA GLY A 793 11.13 33.96 -3.39
C GLY A 793 9.86 34.10 -2.56
N VAL A 794 8.77 34.62 -3.14
CA VAL A 794 7.51 34.86 -2.43
C VAL A 794 6.31 34.42 -3.28
N TYR A 795 5.48 33.53 -2.72
CA TYR A 795 4.13 33.25 -3.20
C TYR A 795 3.13 33.61 -2.12
N GLU A 796 2.16 34.44 -2.45
CA GLU A 796 1.09 34.84 -1.54
C GLU A 796 -0.20 34.09 -1.86
N CYS A 797 -0.69 33.32 -0.89
CA CYS A 797 -2.00 32.69 -0.98
C CYS A 797 -2.70 32.77 0.38
N GLN A 798 -3.91 33.31 0.40
CA GLN A 798 -4.74 33.43 1.61
C GLN A 798 -3.99 34.08 2.80
N ASN A 799 -3.22 35.13 2.52
CA ASN A 799 -2.37 35.86 3.47
C ASN A 799 -1.23 35.01 4.08
N VAL A 800 -0.74 34.02 3.34
CA VAL A 800 0.46 33.24 3.69
C VAL A 800 1.50 33.45 2.60
N GLU A 801 2.66 33.96 3.00
CA GLU A 801 3.85 34.11 2.17
C GLU A 801 4.71 32.84 2.24
N VAL A 802 4.90 32.17 1.11
CA VAL A 802 5.78 30.99 0.99
C VAL A 802 7.18 31.45 0.60
N ARG A 803 8.17 31.13 1.43
CA ARG A 803 9.59 31.52 1.26
C ARG A 803 10.43 30.48 0.52
N LEU A 804 9.94 29.25 0.44
CA LEU A 804 10.59 28.17 -0.31
C LEU A 804 10.37 28.41 -1.80
N ASN A 805 11.45 28.40 -2.59
CA ASN A 805 11.39 28.48 -4.05
C ASN A 805 12.08 27.26 -4.69
N ASN A 806 11.99 27.12 -6.01
CA ASN A 806 12.57 25.99 -6.76
C ASN A 806 14.08 25.85 -6.56
N GLU A 807 14.82 26.96 -6.51
CA GLU A 807 16.27 26.96 -6.37
C GLU A 807 16.69 26.39 -5.01
N ILE A 808 16.13 26.92 -3.93
CA ILE A 808 16.38 26.46 -2.57
C ILE A 808 15.96 24.99 -2.44
N TYR A 809 14.77 24.65 -2.91
CA TYR A 809 14.27 23.29 -2.87
C TYR A 809 15.22 22.30 -3.59
N ALA A 810 15.75 22.66 -4.75
CA ALA A 810 16.72 21.84 -5.47
C ALA A 810 18.01 21.63 -4.68
N LYS A 811 18.53 22.66 -3.99
CA LYS A 811 19.69 22.52 -3.09
C LYS A 811 19.39 21.56 -1.94
N LEU A 812 18.22 21.68 -1.31
CA LEU A 812 17.81 20.80 -0.22
C LEU A 812 17.67 19.33 -0.66
N ILE A 813 17.08 19.09 -1.83
CA ILE A 813 17.01 17.74 -2.43
C ILE A 813 18.40 17.19 -2.71
N ALA A 814 19.31 18.00 -3.27
CA ALA A 814 20.70 17.57 -3.52
C ALA A 814 21.38 17.13 -2.22
N ARG A 815 21.25 17.92 -1.14
CA ARG A 815 21.77 17.56 0.18
C ARG A 815 21.10 16.30 0.74
N TYR A 816 19.78 16.16 0.62
CA TYR A 816 19.09 14.95 1.05
C TYR A 816 19.60 13.70 0.31
N ASN A 817 19.83 13.80 -1.01
CA ASN A 817 20.43 12.73 -1.82
C ASN A 817 21.88 12.42 -1.41
N ASP A 818 22.64 13.41 -0.95
CA ASP A 818 23.97 13.19 -0.39
C ASP A 818 23.90 12.36 0.91
N ILE A 819 22.86 12.52 1.75
CA ILE A 819 22.61 11.63 2.90
C ILE A 819 22.37 10.19 2.44
N VAL A 820 21.52 10.00 1.41
CA VAL A 820 21.22 8.67 0.84
C VAL A 820 22.51 7.98 0.36
N LYS A 821 23.36 8.73 -0.36
CA LYS A 821 24.67 8.23 -0.83
C LYS A 821 25.64 7.96 0.33
N MET A 822 25.65 8.82 1.35
CA MET A 822 26.50 8.63 2.53
C MET A 822 26.12 7.33 3.25
N GLN A 823 24.82 7.07 3.42
CA GLN A 823 24.35 5.82 4.01
C GLN A 823 24.66 4.59 3.16
N SER A 824 24.52 4.67 1.83
CA SER A 824 24.84 3.53 0.95
C SER A 824 26.34 3.21 0.89
N SER A 825 27.20 4.22 1.12
CA SER A 825 28.67 4.09 1.10
C SER A 825 29.27 3.62 2.43
N ARG A 826 28.56 3.80 3.55
CA ARG A 826 28.98 3.31 4.88
C ARG A 826 28.74 1.80 4.96
N SER A 827 29.74 1.01 4.56
CA SER A 827 29.74 -0.46 4.68
C SER A 827 29.88 -0.90 6.15
N GLY A 828 28.76 -0.98 6.87
CA GLY A 828 28.68 -1.63 8.19
C GLY A 828 27.55 -1.11 9.09
N ASP A 829 26.59 -2.00 9.40
CA ASP A 829 25.66 -2.08 10.57
C ASP A 829 25.11 -0.82 11.28
N LYS A 830 25.18 0.38 10.70
CA LYS A 830 24.58 1.59 11.28
C LYS A 830 23.95 2.48 10.21
N GLU A 831 22.70 2.20 9.87
CA GLU A 831 21.80 3.24 9.38
C GLU A 831 21.46 4.13 10.60
N ILE A 832 21.98 5.36 10.60
CA ILE A 832 21.90 6.24 11.80
C ILE A 832 20.59 7.04 11.79
N PHE A 833 19.97 7.23 10.62
CA PHE A 833 18.80 8.09 10.43
C PHE A 833 17.75 7.44 9.53
N GLU A 834 16.48 7.69 9.83
CA GLU A 834 15.34 7.28 9.03
C GLU A 834 15.32 8.08 7.71
N ILE A 835 15.62 7.42 6.59
CA ILE A 835 15.52 7.97 5.24
C ILE A 835 14.29 7.41 4.56
N ASP A 836 13.51 8.27 3.90
CA ASP A 836 12.48 7.88 2.95
C ASP A 836 13.09 7.80 1.53
N PRO A 837 13.23 6.59 0.94
CA PRO A 837 13.80 6.40 -0.40
C PRO A 837 12.95 7.01 -1.52
N HIS A 838 11.64 7.22 -1.29
CA HIS A 838 10.76 7.76 -2.32
C HIS A 838 10.94 9.26 -2.53
N LEU A 839 11.50 9.97 -1.55
CA LEU A 839 11.87 11.38 -1.68
C LEU A 839 13.00 11.57 -2.70
N SER A 840 13.92 10.60 -2.82
CA SER A 840 14.95 10.59 -3.86
C SER A 840 14.43 10.15 -5.24
N GLU A 841 13.39 9.32 -5.31
CA GLU A 841 12.88 8.76 -6.59
C GLU A 841 11.92 9.67 -7.35
N GLY A 842 11.08 10.49 -6.70
CA GLY A 842 10.23 11.44 -7.43
C GLY A 842 10.64 12.90 -7.30
N ALA A 843 11.82 13.15 -6.75
CA ALA A 843 12.60 14.32 -7.09
C ALA A 843 13.40 14.13 -8.40
N ILE A 844 12.88 13.37 -9.37
CA ILE A 844 13.15 13.67 -10.80
C ILE A 844 12.36 14.93 -11.15
N ILE A 845 12.56 15.99 -10.38
CA ILE A 845 12.61 17.31 -10.97
C ILE A 845 13.75 17.17 -11.97
N LYS A 846 13.50 17.51 -13.23
CA LYS A 846 14.59 18.00 -14.07
C LYS A 846 15.26 19.06 -13.21
N ILE A 847 16.31 18.70 -12.46
CA ILE A 847 17.20 19.65 -11.82
C ILE A 847 17.37 20.70 -12.89
N ASP A 848 17.09 21.96 -12.57
CA ASP A 848 17.03 23.07 -13.52
C ASP A 848 18.44 23.34 -14.05
N ILE A 849 18.95 22.36 -14.79
CA ILE A 849 20.16 22.33 -15.59
C ILE A 849 20.03 23.44 -16.61
N ASP A 850 18.80 23.75 -17.04
CA ASP A 850 18.49 24.88 -17.88
C ASP A 850 18.84 26.21 -17.17
N TYR A 851 18.66 26.33 -15.85
CA TYR A 851 19.13 27.47 -15.06
C TYR A 851 20.66 27.63 -15.05
N ILE A 852 21.41 26.57 -14.71
CA ILE A 852 22.89 26.61 -14.70
C ILE A 852 23.40 26.86 -16.12
N ASN A 853 22.85 26.18 -17.14
CA ASN A 853 23.18 26.39 -18.54
C ASN A 853 22.88 27.82 -19.02
N THR A 854 21.79 28.42 -18.54
CA THR A 854 21.42 29.80 -18.90
C THR A 854 22.42 30.80 -18.33
N HIS A 855 22.80 30.67 -17.05
CA HIS A 855 23.80 31.54 -16.44
C HIS A 855 25.19 31.29 -17.05
N PHE A 856 25.52 30.04 -17.34
CA PHE A 856 26.75 29.67 -18.04
C PHE A 856 26.86 30.32 -19.43
N LYS A 857 25.79 30.29 -20.24
CA LYS A 857 25.74 30.99 -21.53
C LYS A 857 25.88 32.50 -21.38
N LYS A 858 25.27 33.10 -20.35
CA LYS A 858 25.44 34.52 -20.05
C LYS A 858 26.89 34.85 -19.66
N LEU A 859 27.54 33.98 -18.89
CA LEU A 859 28.95 34.14 -18.50
C LEU A 859 29.87 34.06 -19.72
N LEU A 860 29.69 33.08 -20.61
CA LEU A 860 30.46 32.97 -21.86
C LEU A 860 30.33 34.24 -22.71
N LYS A 861 29.11 34.78 -22.82
CA LYS A 861 28.87 36.03 -23.53
C LYS A 861 29.57 37.22 -22.85
N ALA A 862 29.44 37.37 -21.54
CA ALA A 862 30.07 38.45 -20.78
C ALA A 862 31.61 38.40 -20.83
N LEU A 863 32.19 37.19 -20.82
CA LEU A 863 33.63 36.95 -21.03
C LEU A 863 34.09 37.36 -22.43
N GLY A 864 33.26 37.16 -23.47
CA GLY A 864 33.53 37.61 -24.83
C GLY A 864 33.42 39.14 -24.99
N ASP A 865 32.48 39.77 -24.27
CA ASP A 865 32.22 41.22 -24.32
C ASP A 865 33.17 42.04 -23.42
N GLY A 866 33.91 41.41 -22.50
CA GLY A 866 34.91 42.05 -21.63
C GLY A 866 34.33 42.87 -20.46
N ASP A 867 33.07 42.64 -20.08
CA ASP A 867 32.38 43.37 -19.01
C ASP A 867 32.71 42.77 -17.63
N ILE A 868 33.72 43.34 -16.97
CA ILE A 868 34.26 42.86 -15.69
C ILE A 868 33.20 42.81 -14.58
N VAL A 869 32.29 43.79 -14.52
CA VAL A 869 31.27 43.88 -13.47
C VAL A 869 30.15 42.86 -13.71
N ALA A 870 29.74 42.66 -14.97
CA ALA A 870 28.78 41.62 -15.31
C ALA A 870 29.37 40.21 -15.08
N ILE A 871 30.65 40.00 -15.41
CA ILE A 871 31.35 38.73 -15.16
C ILE A 871 31.34 38.39 -13.67
N GLU A 872 31.69 39.35 -12.79
CA GLU A 872 31.78 39.10 -11.35
C GLU A 872 30.41 38.81 -10.71
N ASN A 873 29.36 39.51 -11.15
CA ASN A 873 27.99 39.25 -10.69
C ASN A 873 27.46 37.90 -11.18
N ILE A 874 27.58 37.60 -12.47
CA ILE A 874 27.15 36.30 -13.04
C ILE A 874 27.95 35.15 -12.42
N LYS A 875 29.23 35.37 -12.08
CA LYS A 875 30.08 34.40 -11.40
C LYS A 875 29.57 34.08 -9.99
N ASN A 876 29.19 35.10 -9.21
CA ASN A 876 28.59 34.88 -7.89
C ASN A 876 27.25 34.13 -7.99
N ASP A 877 26.45 34.43 -9.02
CA ASP A 877 25.20 33.71 -9.31
C ASP A 877 25.45 32.24 -9.70
N ILE A 878 26.48 31.96 -10.51
CA ILE A 878 26.84 30.58 -10.87
C ILE A 878 27.41 29.83 -9.65
N HIS A 879 28.30 30.45 -8.87
CA HIS A 879 28.84 29.84 -7.66
C HIS A 879 27.75 29.47 -6.65
N SER A 880 26.76 30.36 -6.44
CA SER A 880 25.64 30.07 -5.55
C SER A 880 24.73 28.96 -6.10
N SER A 881 24.63 28.81 -7.42
CA SER A 881 23.87 27.74 -8.08
C SER A 881 24.51 26.35 -7.96
N PHE A 882 25.80 26.25 -7.65
CA PHE A 882 26.48 24.95 -7.47
C PHE A 882 25.91 24.13 -6.33
N GLY A 883 25.27 24.75 -5.34
CA GLY A 883 24.58 24.02 -4.27
C GLY A 883 23.53 23.01 -4.78
N ILE A 884 23.03 23.18 -6.01
CA ILE A 884 22.09 22.28 -6.68
C ILE A 884 22.76 20.96 -7.13
N LEU A 885 24.07 20.97 -7.32
CA LEU A 885 24.86 19.81 -7.68
C LEU A 885 25.22 18.98 -6.44
N SER A 886 25.50 17.69 -6.62
CA SER A 886 26.05 16.87 -5.53
C SER A 886 27.40 17.41 -5.06
N GLU A 887 27.78 17.20 -3.80
CA GLU A 887 29.04 17.73 -3.25
C GLU A 887 30.26 17.37 -4.14
N GLY A 888 30.30 16.14 -4.67
CA GLY A 888 31.37 15.72 -5.58
C GLY A 888 31.33 16.40 -6.95
N ASP A 889 30.15 16.75 -7.46
CA ASP A 889 30.01 17.48 -8.73
C ASP A 889 30.36 18.97 -8.59
N GLN A 890 30.23 19.54 -7.39
CA GLN A 890 30.62 20.94 -7.13
C GLN A 890 32.12 21.18 -7.32
N GLU A 891 32.96 20.19 -7.05
CA GLU A 891 34.41 20.29 -7.25
C GLU A 891 34.73 20.46 -8.75
N PHE A 892 34.18 19.59 -9.59
CA PHE A 892 34.33 19.69 -11.05
C PHE A 892 33.71 20.98 -11.61
N ALA A 893 32.58 21.42 -11.06
CA ALA A 893 31.95 22.68 -11.41
C ALA A 893 32.87 23.89 -11.15
N ARG A 894 33.57 23.92 -10.00
CA ARG A 894 34.58 24.95 -9.69
C ARG A 894 35.79 24.88 -10.61
N MET A 895 36.23 23.67 -10.99
CA MET A 895 37.31 23.48 -11.96
C MET A 895 36.94 24.05 -13.34
N ILE A 896 35.71 23.80 -13.81
CA ILE A 896 35.21 24.33 -15.08
C ILE A 896 35.22 25.87 -15.06
N LEU A 897 34.74 26.49 -13.98
CA LEU A 897 34.79 27.95 -13.83
C LEU A 897 36.24 28.48 -13.80
N ALA A 898 37.15 27.83 -13.07
CA ALA A 898 38.55 28.24 -13.02
C ALA A 898 39.22 28.10 -14.40
N ASP A 899 38.90 27.08 -15.18
CA ASP A 899 39.45 26.89 -16.53
C ASP A 899 38.86 27.86 -17.56
N LEU A 900 37.61 28.31 -17.37
CA LEU A 900 37.02 29.43 -18.10
C LEU A 900 37.75 30.75 -17.80
N GLU A 901 38.02 31.04 -16.52
CA GLU A 901 38.76 32.24 -16.11
C GLU A 901 40.18 32.29 -16.67
N ASN A 902 40.83 31.12 -16.72
CA ASN A 902 42.16 30.98 -17.29
C ASN A 902 42.14 30.90 -18.83
N ALA A 903 41.00 31.19 -19.47
CA ALA A 903 40.84 31.18 -20.92
C ALA A 903 41.18 29.85 -21.61
N LYS A 904 41.15 28.73 -20.86
CA LYS A 904 41.33 27.38 -21.42
C LYS A 904 40.07 26.91 -22.14
N ILE A 905 38.92 27.49 -21.80
CA ILE A 905 37.63 27.30 -22.46
C ILE A 905 37.22 28.67 -22.99
N LYS A 906 37.29 28.88 -24.32
CA LYS A 906 37.03 30.20 -24.94
C LYS A 906 35.77 30.25 -25.79
N ASP A 907 35.34 29.13 -26.35
CA ASP A 907 34.13 29.01 -27.18
C ASP A 907 33.63 27.56 -27.11
N SER A 908 32.87 27.23 -26.07
CA SER A 908 32.28 25.89 -25.95
C SER A 908 30.86 25.89 -26.50
N GLU A 909 30.60 25.09 -27.55
CA GLU A 909 29.24 24.76 -27.98
C GLU A 909 28.53 23.80 -26.99
N LEU A 910 29.31 23.21 -26.07
CA LEU A 910 28.80 22.30 -25.05
C LEU A 910 28.10 23.07 -23.94
N SER A 911 26.99 22.52 -23.49
CA SER A 911 26.31 22.93 -22.26
C SER A 911 27.21 22.69 -21.03
N PHE A 912 26.92 23.39 -19.93
CA PHE A 912 27.66 23.22 -18.67
C PHE A 912 27.67 21.76 -18.22
N ASN A 913 26.55 21.05 -18.43
CA ASN A 913 26.43 19.64 -18.10
C ASN A 913 27.30 18.72 -18.94
N GLU A 914 27.41 19.00 -20.24
CA GLU A 914 28.28 18.22 -21.12
C GLU A 914 29.75 18.43 -20.75
N LEU A 915 30.12 19.65 -20.33
CA LEU A 915 31.44 19.92 -19.75
C LEU A 915 31.63 19.21 -18.41
N LEU A 916 30.64 19.25 -17.51
CA LEU A 916 30.68 18.53 -16.24
C LEU A 916 30.86 17.02 -16.45
N TYR A 917 30.13 16.44 -17.41
CA TYR A 917 30.28 15.04 -17.79
C TYR A 917 31.65 14.76 -18.41
N SER A 918 32.15 15.66 -19.26
CA SER A 918 33.49 15.57 -19.86
C SER A 918 34.60 15.58 -18.81
N TYR A 919 34.58 16.53 -17.87
CA TYR A 919 35.55 16.62 -16.78
C TYR A 919 35.50 15.39 -15.87
N LYS A 920 34.30 14.89 -15.55
CA LYS A 920 34.13 13.65 -14.77
C LYS A 920 34.67 12.43 -15.51
N ASN A 921 34.44 12.33 -16.82
CA ASN A 921 35.00 11.25 -17.63
C ASN A 921 36.52 11.37 -17.76
N GLN A 922 37.05 12.58 -17.86
CA GLN A 922 38.49 12.82 -17.93
C GLN A 922 39.16 12.46 -16.60
N ASP A 923 38.58 12.84 -15.46
CA ASP A 923 39.06 12.43 -14.13
C ASP A 923 39.00 10.92 -13.94
N ARG A 924 37.87 10.30 -14.31
CA ARG A 924 37.72 8.84 -14.34
C ARG A 924 38.80 8.18 -15.20
N ASP A 925 38.98 8.66 -16.43
CA ASP A 925 39.92 8.08 -17.38
C ASP A 925 41.37 8.27 -16.90
N ASN A 926 41.70 9.43 -16.32
CA ASN A 926 42.98 9.68 -15.66
C ASN A 926 43.20 8.75 -14.47
N HIS A 927 42.16 8.47 -13.67
CA HIS A 927 42.22 7.55 -12.55
C HIS A 927 42.47 6.11 -13.02
N ILE A 928 41.72 5.66 -14.04
CA ILE A 928 41.92 4.35 -14.68
C ILE A 928 43.34 4.26 -15.22
N LYS A 929 43.79 5.27 -15.97
CA LYS A 929 45.13 5.32 -16.55
C LYS A 929 46.22 5.26 -15.49
N LYS A 930 46.12 6.04 -14.41
CA LYS A 930 47.09 6.03 -13.31
C LYS A 930 47.22 4.65 -12.66
N ILE A 931 46.12 3.93 -12.49
CA ILE A 931 46.14 2.55 -11.96
C ILE A 931 46.72 1.59 -13.00
N CYS A 932 46.34 1.71 -14.28
CA CYS A 932 46.82 0.83 -15.33
C CYS A 932 48.32 1.00 -15.59
N ASP A 933 48.81 2.23 -15.66
CA ASP A 933 50.23 2.56 -15.81
C ASP A 933 51.04 2.09 -14.59
N GLY A 934 50.49 2.29 -13.39
CA GLY A 934 51.10 1.85 -12.14
C GLY A 934 51.21 0.33 -12.01
N LEU A 935 50.25 -0.42 -12.55
CA LEU A 935 50.27 -1.88 -12.57
C LEU A 935 50.89 -2.47 -13.85
N GLY A 936 51.15 -1.64 -14.87
CA GLY A 936 51.60 -2.08 -16.19
C GLY A 936 50.60 -3.00 -16.91
N ILE A 937 49.30 -2.70 -16.82
CA ILE A 937 48.21 -3.45 -17.48
C ILE A 937 47.56 -2.63 -18.60
N ASP A 938 46.89 -3.30 -19.53
CA ASP A 938 46.25 -2.66 -20.69
C ASP A 938 45.01 -1.85 -20.30
N GLU A 939 45.14 -0.52 -20.38
CA GLU A 939 44.08 0.45 -20.12
C GLU A 939 42.83 0.21 -21.00
N ASN A 940 43.02 -0.12 -22.28
CA ASN A 940 41.91 -0.31 -23.21
C ASN A 940 41.10 -1.56 -22.87
N ALA A 941 41.77 -2.61 -22.40
CA ALA A 941 41.12 -3.83 -21.97
C ALA A 941 40.30 -3.61 -20.67
N VAL A 942 40.82 -2.83 -19.73
CA VAL A 942 40.09 -2.45 -18.50
C VAL A 942 38.89 -1.57 -18.84
N LYS A 943 39.06 -0.56 -19.70
CA LYS A 943 37.96 0.29 -20.20
C LYS A 943 36.89 -0.50 -20.93
N ARG A 944 37.26 -1.53 -21.70
CA ARG A 944 36.31 -2.44 -22.36
C ARG A 944 35.42 -3.15 -21.34
N LEU A 945 36.00 -3.71 -20.28
CA LEU A 945 35.20 -4.37 -19.23
C LEU A 945 34.27 -3.40 -18.50
N ILE A 946 34.70 -2.16 -18.28
CA ILE A 946 33.84 -1.12 -17.70
C ILE A 946 32.68 -0.78 -18.65
N ASN A 947 32.97 -0.56 -19.94
CA ASN A 947 31.96 -0.20 -20.94
C ASN A 947 30.96 -1.33 -21.22
N GLU A 948 31.38 -2.59 -21.10
CA GLU A 948 30.52 -3.77 -21.16
C GLU A 948 29.66 -3.95 -19.90
N ARG A 949 29.76 -3.04 -18.91
CA ARG A 949 29.04 -3.06 -17.62
C ARG A 949 29.22 -4.38 -16.88
N ARG A 950 30.47 -4.85 -16.84
CA ARG A 950 30.82 -6.10 -16.18
C ARG A 950 30.60 -6.02 -14.67
N ASP A 951 29.89 -7.00 -14.11
CA ASP A 951 29.58 -7.14 -12.68
C ASP A 951 30.33 -8.33 -12.04
N GLU A 952 30.15 -8.59 -10.75
CA GLU A 952 30.86 -9.70 -10.09
C GLU A 952 30.62 -11.07 -10.70
N ASN A 953 29.45 -11.29 -11.34
CA ASN A 953 29.05 -12.58 -11.89
C ASN A 953 29.64 -12.81 -13.29
N ASN A 954 29.89 -11.74 -14.05
CA ASN A 954 30.34 -11.82 -15.44
C ASN A 954 31.69 -11.14 -15.70
N LEU A 955 32.36 -10.58 -14.68
CA LEU A 955 33.65 -9.89 -14.79
C LEU A 955 34.72 -10.72 -15.48
N ASN A 956 34.75 -12.02 -15.18
CA ASN A 956 35.71 -12.94 -15.76
C ASN A 956 35.09 -13.88 -16.81
N GLN A 957 33.98 -13.47 -17.43
CA GLN A 957 33.44 -14.22 -18.57
C GLN A 957 34.52 -14.31 -19.66
N HIS A 958 34.66 -15.48 -20.27
CA HIS A 958 35.72 -15.77 -21.25
C HIS A 958 37.16 -15.52 -20.77
N ASN A 959 37.40 -15.54 -19.45
CA ASN A 959 38.70 -15.24 -18.83
C ASN A 959 39.24 -13.83 -19.09
N ASP A 960 38.39 -12.87 -19.50
CA ASP A 960 38.86 -11.55 -19.89
C ASP A 960 39.60 -10.80 -18.76
N PHE A 961 39.10 -10.88 -17.53
CA PHE A 961 39.73 -10.23 -16.38
C PHE A 961 41.07 -10.88 -16.01
N GLU A 962 41.12 -12.21 -15.99
CA GLU A 962 42.37 -12.95 -15.73
C GLU A 962 43.42 -12.67 -16.82
N ASN A 963 43.02 -12.59 -18.08
CA ASN A 963 43.91 -12.26 -19.20
C ASN A 963 44.54 -10.87 -19.08
N ILE A 964 43.83 -9.89 -18.51
CA ILE A 964 44.37 -8.55 -18.21
C ILE A 964 45.41 -8.64 -17.09
N MET A 965 45.06 -9.36 -16.02
CA MET A 965 45.90 -9.45 -14.82
C MET A 965 47.13 -10.35 -15.01
N ASP A 966 47.11 -11.28 -15.96
CA ASP A 966 48.25 -12.12 -16.33
C ASP A 966 49.32 -11.36 -17.12
N LYS A 967 48.94 -10.24 -17.78
CA LYS A 967 49.86 -9.35 -18.49
C LYS A 967 50.43 -8.23 -17.63
N MET A 968 50.15 -8.24 -16.32
CA MET A 968 50.59 -7.24 -15.36
C MET A 968 52.11 -7.25 -15.16
N ASP A 969 52.73 -6.06 -15.17
CA ASP A 969 54.14 -5.88 -14.87
C ASP A 969 54.36 -5.94 -13.35
N LEU A 970 55.01 -7.02 -12.89
CA LEU A 970 55.20 -7.28 -11.46
C LEU A 970 56.10 -6.25 -10.76
N ASP A 971 57.07 -5.66 -11.47
CA ASP A 971 57.98 -4.67 -10.89
C ASP A 971 57.30 -3.31 -10.75
N LYS A 972 56.51 -2.91 -11.77
CA LYS A 972 55.64 -1.72 -11.67
C LYS A 972 54.58 -1.89 -10.59
N ALA A 973 53.87 -3.02 -10.59
CA ALA A 973 52.83 -3.29 -9.60
C ALA A 973 53.36 -3.26 -8.16
N LYS A 974 54.57 -3.78 -7.92
CA LYS A 974 55.25 -3.72 -6.62
C LYS A 974 55.56 -2.28 -6.20
N ALA A 975 56.07 -1.45 -7.11
CA ALA A 975 56.36 -0.05 -6.84
C ALA A 975 55.07 0.74 -6.54
N PHE A 976 54.03 0.55 -7.36
CA PHE A 976 52.73 1.20 -7.20
C PHE A 976 52.01 0.82 -5.91
N LEU A 977 52.00 -0.46 -5.52
CA LEU A 977 51.42 -0.90 -4.26
C LEU A 977 52.16 -0.31 -3.06
N LYS A 978 53.50 -0.20 -3.13
CA LYS A 978 54.31 0.44 -2.07
C LYS A 978 54.03 1.93 -1.96
N GLU A 979 53.88 2.64 -3.07
CA GLU A 979 53.49 4.06 -3.11
C GLU A 979 52.10 4.29 -2.50
N ARG A 980 51.18 3.33 -2.65
CA ARG A 980 49.84 3.36 -2.04
C ARG A 980 49.81 2.93 -0.56
N GLY A 981 50.94 2.57 0.03
CA GLY A 981 51.02 2.15 1.43
C GLY A 981 50.48 0.74 1.71
N GLU A 982 50.36 -0.11 0.68
CA GLU A 982 49.93 -1.49 0.85
C GLU A 982 51.02 -2.34 1.52
N ASP A 983 50.67 -3.11 2.55
CA ASP A 983 51.60 -4.01 3.25
C ASP A 983 51.95 -5.22 2.36
N ILE A 984 53.16 -5.27 1.81
CA ILE A 984 53.65 -6.36 0.94
C ILE A 984 54.60 -7.22 1.77
N LYS A 985 54.09 -8.32 2.34
CA LYS A 985 54.90 -9.24 3.18
C LYS A 985 55.70 -10.23 2.34
N SER A 986 55.23 -10.56 1.13
CA SER A 986 55.89 -11.46 0.19
C SER A 986 55.60 -11.12 -1.28
N LEU A 987 56.43 -11.61 -2.21
CA LEU A 987 56.19 -11.46 -3.65
C LEU A 987 54.87 -12.10 -4.11
N ARG A 988 54.31 -13.05 -3.34
CA ARG A 988 53.03 -13.70 -3.65
C ARG A 988 51.82 -12.80 -3.36
N ASP A 989 51.99 -11.72 -2.61
CA ASP A 989 50.90 -10.81 -2.22
C ASP A 989 50.58 -9.76 -3.30
N ILE A 990 51.51 -9.53 -4.23
CA ILE A 990 51.40 -8.48 -5.27
C ILE A 990 50.22 -8.76 -6.21
N LYS A 991 50.09 -10.00 -6.70
CA LYS A 991 49.06 -10.36 -7.68
C LYS A 991 47.63 -10.32 -7.10
N PRO A 992 47.34 -10.91 -5.91
CA PRO A 992 46.01 -10.81 -5.29
C PRO A 992 45.59 -9.38 -4.94
N LYS A 993 46.50 -8.56 -4.41
CA LYS A 993 46.21 -7.16 -4.07
C LYS A 993 45.92 -6.32 -5.31
N SER A 994 46.74 -6.48 -6.36
CA SER A 994 46.53 -5.78 -7.64
C SER A 994 45.21 -6.20 -8.30
N LYS A 995 44.86 -7.50 -8.25
CA LYS A 995 43.56 -8.00 -8.72
C LYS A 995 42.40 -7.33 -7.99
N ASN A 996 42.46 -7.20 -6.67
CA ASN A 996 41.39 -6.53 -5.92
C ASN A 996 41.25 -5.05 -6.29
N ILE A 997 42.36 -4.34 -6.51
CA ILE A 997 42.33 -2.93 -6.94
C ILE A 997 41.65 -2.79 -8.30
N VAL A 998 42.04 -3.59 -9.29
CA VAL A 998 41.48 -3.52 -10.66
C VAL A 998 40.04 -4.05 -10.69
N LYS A 999 39.72 -5.10 -9.92
CA LYS A 999 38.35 -5.59 -9.76
C LYS A 999 37.44 -4.50 -9.20
N ASN A 1000 37.84 -3.87 -8.09
CA ASN A 1000 37.05 -2.79 -7.49
C ASN A 1000 36.94 -1.58 -8.43
N LEU A 1001 38.01 -1.26 -9.15
CA LEU A 1001 38.01 -0.22 -10.18
C LEU A 1001 36.95 -0.47 -11.25
N ILE A 1002 36.91 -1.68 -11.81
CA ILE A 1002 35.95 -2.05 -12.85
C ILE A 1002 34.52 -2.02 -12.28
N LEU A 1003 34.28 -2.68 -11.14
CA LEU A 1003 32.94 -2.76 -10.55
C LEU A 1003 32.37 -1.38 -10.17
N ASN A 1004 33.20 -0.48 -9.65
CA ASN A 1004 32.79 0.87 -9.27
C ASN A 1004 32.41 1.74 -10.48
N TYR A 1005 33.07 1.56 -11.62
CA TYR A 1005 32.77 2.32 -12.84
C TYR A 1005 31.79 1.62 -13.79
N SER A 1006 31.54 0.32 -13.61
CA SER A 1006 30.51 -0.45 -14.33
C SER A 1006 29.08 -0.21 -13.78
N THR A 1007 28.92 0.34 -12.58
CA THR A 1007 27.63 0.43 -11.84
C THR A 1007 26.96 1.80 -11.88
N LYS A 1008 27.27 2.67 -12.84
CA LYS A 1008 26.55 3.95 -13.06
C LYS A 1008 25.85 4.00 -14.41
#